data_AF-A0A1M7N0V0-F1
#
_entry.id   AF-A0A1M7N0V0-F1
#
_cell.length_a   1.000
_cell.length_b   1.000
_cell.length_c   1.000
_cell.angle_alpha   90.00
_cell.angle_beta   90.00
_cell.angle_gamma   90.00
#
_symmetry.space_group_name_H-M   'P 1'
#
loop_
_entity.id
_entity.type
_entity.pdbx_description
1 polymer ?
#
loop_
_entity_poly.entity_id
_entity_poly.type
_entity_poly.pdbx_seq_one_letter_code
_entity_poly.pdbx_strand_id
1 'polypeptide(L)'
;MLKQAKRIIFIFYLFYGAILSAQTSTATYSSGDIPTGFEDSSQCAPLSELQVIVPPGSIVTSVDVVYQMTARVQGWMSDQRSRLIYVEGAVSENNYTAGIGDSPGTLSYARSGLTIANGVSVTGVLTFQMDVLRVIWEGTVTGCSVNENKVDNNSWTITVNYTAPPPVAEGYLGPGGVGSIDGTSSLVLWTNPDDISENDNAPFASWSDLSGYNSTLTQEDVTFQPIIKKNIVNGYDAVRFEESNRRLRKTNFTNFPTTAISGFYVNKTENANEGGDGVLSYASSSALNNDFLLFNSNNLSMYVTNQARGSGLNVSTANWNVVGYRWQTSGTANTSLNGTDRNINFPSGRIITSGGSLALAGEQDSEDDGAGGNDGDYVASQAHQGDFAEVIMYNKYINEAERIIVSNYLSAKYNITLNSNNFYDEDDSSAGNFDHDVAGIGQATDGSNHVDSQGTGIVRIYNPSSLANDEFLFWGRDNKEDIVFETNEDNYQQRTSTKWRISKRNDVGDVSFILDLSSVDISSKEDCAILKLVIDNDSDLLSPTSTYDLADIGGGLYQANNVVFSNNDYFAVEYQDLIVVDDTQYYNGSATTNVPDLTDGCFKLLVKSTSNGSLTLTEDAVVREIEIENGGILSVNSGVLLKVKNGILNNGELRLVGSSQLVQTHTTGNNLNSGSGKLFVDQTATSSSVYQSGYWSSPVRNSGTTPGTPFSINDVLKDGTNVATSATPTVGEAADINFTPNFDGDSSSEPISISSRWLAKFVNASDWTRFVDPTDPIFLPGEGWNMKSVGATFTFSGTPNDGDYSFTLDQNKFNLIGNPYPSALDAEAFISDNSSEFNGVIYIYNGSSDNTHVRGDYSGTYNTIVSGVTVGGGRYLPIGQAFFVTKETPGSGTLVFKNSQRTLNDLSDTGVIVAKTSSKQKSTRDFSTIKIDFKFNLSESEVRTRTVATVFRGLTDEYDIGFDAVMWGLQPTDLYLKVKGSTSPYIITGTFNFDESLEIPMVVQLDQDREVTFSISEKIKINTPVYLNDRVLNKFYNLDEAPKSLNLASGTYDDRFFITFTDKTLTNEDFKEDEFLLSIQGGDNGEFLIKNTSNYQIETVKLFNILGAEVFNQDINSNESELNFKLNKLSKAVYILVIKTEKGLFNKKIIID
;
A
#
# COMPACT_ATOMS: atom_id res chain seq x y z
N MET A 1 -26.71 -30.27 8.17
CA MET A 1 -25.55 -31.13 7.89
C MET A 1 -24.70 -30.64 6.72
N LEU A 2 -25.24 -30.28 5.55
CA LEU A 2 -24.46 -29.68 4.45
C LEU A 2 -23.81 -28.30 4.78
N LYS A 3 -24.43 -27.50 5.66
CA LYS A 3 -23.84 -26.22 6.15
C LYS A 3 -22.69 -26.42 7.17
N GLN A 4 -22.58 -27.58 7.80
CA GLN A 4 -21.48 -27.91 8.72
C GLN A 4 -20.30 -28.54 7.97
N ALA A 5 -20.55 -29.32 6.91
CA ALA A 5 -19.49 -29.80 6.01
C ALA A 5 -18.79 -28.65 5.27
N LYS A 6 -19.54 -27.61 4.83
CA LYS A 6 -18.96 -26.41 4.21
C LYS A 6 -18.14 -25.55 5.19
N ARG A 7 -18.46 -25.53 6.48
CA ARG A 7 -17.64 -24.84 7.50
C ARG A 7 -16.35 -25.59 7.85
N ILE A 8 -16.32 -26.91 7.70
CA ILE A 8 -15.10 -27.70 7.90
C ILE A 8 -14.19 -27.63 6.66
N ILE A 9 -14.77 -27.51 5.45
CA ILE A 9 -14.02 -27.33 4.20
C ILE A 9 -13.48 -25.88 4.07
N PHE A 10 -14.21 -24.87 4.56
CA PHE A 10 -13.73 -23.47 4.57
C PHE A 10 -12.63 -23.21 5.61
N ILE A 11 -12.51 -24.05 6.65
CA ILE A 11 -11.41 -23.99 7.62
C ILE A 11 -10.16 -24.74 7.11
N PHE A 12 -10.31 -25.64 6.13
CA PHE A 12 -9.18 -26.32 5.49
C PHE A 12 -8.52 -25.49 4.37
N TYR A 13 -9.24 -24.57 3.71
CA TYR A 13 -8.67 -23.70 2.67
C TYR A 13 -8.00 -22.42 3.19
N LEU A 14 -8.21 -22.06 4.45
CA LEU A 14 -7.58 -20.88 5.08
C LEU A 14 -6.21 -21.18 5.73
N PHE A 15 -5.67 -22.38 5.54
CA PHE A 15 -4.37 -22.80 6.09
C PHE A 15 -3.33 -23.22 5.03
N TYR A 16 -3.57 -22.94 3.75
CA TYR A 16 -2.59 -23.13 2.68
C TYR A 16 -2.46 -21.87 1.81
N GLY A 17 -2.26 -20.72 2.46
CA GLY A 17 -1.52 -19.62 1.83
C GLY A 17 -0.04 -19.90 2.08
N ALA A 18 0.72 -20.08 1.00
CA ALA A 18 2.16 -20.33 0.94
C ALA A 18 2.85 -20.52 2.31
N ILE A 19 2.89 -21.77 2.80
CA ILE A 19 3.98 -22.14 3.68
C ILE A 19 5.21 -22.19 2.76
N LEU A 20 5.86 -21.03 2.54
CA LEU A 20 7.31 -21.03 2.52
C LEU A 20 7.70 -21.89 3.71
N SER A 21 8.47 -22.96 3.53
CA SER A 21 9.05 -23.61 4.71
C SER A 21 10.05 -22.61 5.29
N ALA A 22 9.54 -21.63 6.04
CA ALA A 22 10.33 -20.72 6.82
C ALA A 22 11.14 -21.62 7.75
N GLN A 23 12.44 -21.67 7.50
CA GLN A 23 13.31 -22.34 8.43
C GLN A 23 13.30 -21.51 9.71
N THR A 24 13.39 -22.19 10.85
CA THR A 24 13.29 -21.53 12.14
C THR A 24 14.52 -21.79 12.98
N SER A 25 15.01 -20.73 13.60
CA SER A 25 16.03 -20.80 14.64
C SER A 25 15.42 -20.28 15.93
N THR A 26 15.56 -21.04 17.01
CA THR A 26 14.96 -20.72 18.30
C THR A 26 16.02 -20.59 19.39
N ALA A 27 15.89 -19.59 20.26
CA ALA A 27 16.70 -19.48 21.47
C ALA A 27 15.82 -19.14 22.69
N THR A 28 16.20 -19.60 23.88
CA THR A 28 15.51 -19.33 25.14
C THR A 28 16.48 -18.74 26.16
N TYR A 29 16.09 -17.62 26.78
CA TYR A 29 16.87 -16.95 27.81
C TYR A 29 16.87 -17.74 29.12
N SER A 30 18.06 -18.02 29.67
CA SER A 30 18.26 -18.86 30.86
C SER A 30 19.12 -18.24 31.96
N SER A 31 19.50 -16.95 31.82
CA SER A 31 20.45 -16.26 32.71
C SER A 31 19.82 -15.65 33.98
N GLY A 32 18.58 -15.98 34.30
CA GLY A 32 17.87 -15.49 35.49
C GLY A 32 16.54 -14.82 35.18
N ASP A 33 15.88 -14.29 36.21
CA ASP A 33 14.69 -13.47 36.02
C ASP A 33 15.07 -12.09 35.47
N ILE A 34 14.30 -11.55 34.52
CA ILE A 34 14.56 -10.22 33.95
C ILE A 34 13.80 -9.18 34.78
N PRO A 35 14.48 -8.20 35.38
CA PRO A 35 13.84 -7.13 36.15
C PRO A 35 13.04 -6.20 35.24
N THR A 36 11.98 -5.60 35.78
CA THR A 36 11.23 -4.53 35.11
C THR A 36 11.75 -3.15 35.52
N GLY A 37 11.74 -2.19 34.59
CA GLY A 37 11.92 -0.75 34.86
C GLY A 37 10.65 -0.08 35.39
N PHE A 38 10.71 1.18 35.84
CA PHE A 38 9.57 1.94 36.35
C PHE A 38 9.13 3.02 35.35
N GLU A 39 7.84 3.06 35.02
CA GLU A 39 7.20 3.99 34.06
C GLU A 39 7.94 4.07 32.71
N ASP A 40 8.36 5.25 32.28
CA ASP A 40 9.02 5.53 31.00
C ASP A 40 10.56 5.36 31.06
N SER A 41 11.09 5.01 32.23
CA SER A 41 12.52 4.82 32.42
C SER A 41 12.92 3.37 32.10
N SER A 42 13.40 3.11 30.88
CA SER A 42 14.03 1.84 30.48
C SER A 42 15.42 1.64 31.13
N GLN A 43 15.58 2.02 32.40
CA GLN A 43 16.88 2.12 33.09
C GLN A 43 17.49 0.77 33.53
N CYS A 44 16.99 -0.37 33.05
CA CYS A 44 17.60 -1.67 33.33
C CYS A 44 18.72 -1.95 32.34
N ALA A 45 19.77 -1.15 32.44
CA ALA A 45 20.99 -1.33 31.65
C ALA A 45 22.04 -2.17 32.41
N PRO A 46 22.69 -3.13 31.73
CA PRO A 46 22.42 -3.54 30.35
C PRO A 46 21.11 -4.34 30.25
N LEU A 47 20.35 -4.11 29.18
CA LEU A 47 19.16 -4.89 28.86
C LEU A 47 19.58 -6.35 28.65
N SER A 48 18.70 -7.27 29.04
CA SER A 48 18.98 -8.71 28.85
C SER A 48 18.96 -9.03 27.36
N GLU A 49 20.08 -9.56 26.87
CA GLU A 49 20.25 -9.97 25.48
C GLU A 49 20.00 -11.47 25.31
N LEU A 50 19.40 -11.81 24.17
CA LEU A 50 19.21 -13.18 23.72
C LEU A 50 19.71 -13.27 22.28
N GLN A 51 20.73 -14.11 22.06
CA GLN A 51 21.29 -14.37 20.75
C GLN A 51 20.62 -15.58 20.11
N VAL A 52 20.19 -15.41 18.86
CA VAL A 52 19.65 -16.48 18.02
C VAL A 52 20.66 -16.75 16.91
N ILE A 53 21.14 -17.99 16.82
CA ILE A 53 22.06 -18.41 15.75
C ILE A 53 21.22 -18.74 14.52
N VAL A 54 21.47 -18.06 13.42
CA VAL A 54 20.80 -18.25 12.12
C VAL A 54 21.89 -18.48 11.07
N PRO A 55 21.71 -19.40 10.10
CA PRO A 55 22.73 -19.64 9.07
C PRO A 55 23.19 -18.32 8.39
N PRO A 56 24.50 -18.11 8.21
CA PRO A 56 25.01 -16.94 7.49
C PRO A 56 24.48 -16.89 6.05
N GLY A 57 24.04 -15.72 5.58
CA GLY A 57 23.43 -15.52 4.27
C GLY A 57 21.91 -15.67 4.25
N SER A 58 21.29 -16.16 5.32
CA SER A 58 19.82 -16.26 5.41
C SER A 58 19.17 -14.88 5.42
N ILE A 59 17.94 -14.77 4.92
CA ILE A 59 17.14 -13.54 5.03
C ILE A 59 16.00 -13.77 6.04
N VAL A 60 15.92 -12.92 7.06
CA VAL A 60 14.86 -13.00 8.07
C VAL A 60 13.51 -12.60 7.47
N THR A 61 12.49 -13.44 7.66
CA THR A 61 11.13 -13.22 7.16
C THR A 61 10.15 -12.77 8.24
N SER A 62 10.36 -13.20 9.50
CA SER A 62 9.62 -12.70 10.66
C SER A 62 10.27 -13.16 11.97
N VAL A 63 9.84 -12.55 13.08
CA VAL A 63 10.26 -12.92 14.44
C VAL A 63 9.04 -13.21 15.31
N ASP A 64 9.06 -14.32 16.05
CA ASP A 64 8.07 -14.66 17.05
C ASP A 64 8.70 -14.62 18.45
N VAL A 65 7.92 -14.26 19.45
CA VAL A 65 8.36 -14.16 20.85
C VAL A 65 7.30 -14.71 21.80
N VAL A 66 7.74 -15.55 22.75
CA VAL A 66 6.91 -16.09 23.83
C VAL A 66 7.63 -15.93 25.16
N TYR A 67 6.92 -15.54 26.21
CA TYR A 67 7.46 -15.41 27.58
C TYR A 67 6.36 -15.35 28.63
N GLN A 68 6.74 -15.46 29.90
CA GLN A 68 5.84 -15.28 31.04
C GLN A 68 6.32 -14.13 31.91
N MET A 69 5.38 -13.30 32.37
CA MET A 69 5.66 -12.29 33.40
C MET A 69 4.86 -12.60 34.65
N THR A 70 5.52 -12.54 35.80
CA THR A 70 4.89 -12.74 37.11
C THR A 70 4.84 -11.44 37.89
N ALA A 71 3.63 -11.04 38.28
CA ALA A 71 3.35 -10.02 39.29
C ALA A 71 3.35 -10.66 40.69
N ARG A 72 4.13 -10.10 41.62
CA ARG A 72 4.20 -10.54 43.03
C ARG A 72 3.96 -9.36 43.97
N VAL A 73 4.03 -9.61 45.28
CA VAL A 73 3.85 -8.66 46.40
C VAL A 73 3.88 -7.18 45.98
N GLN A 74 2.72 -6.52 46.07
CA GLN A 74 2.46 -5.10 45.71
C GLN A 74 2.48 -4.72 44.21
N GLY A 75 2.71 -5.66 43.28
CA GLY A 75 2.50 -5.46 41.84
C GLY A 75 1.23 -6.14 41.31
N TRP A 76 0.63 -5.56 40.27
CA TRP A 76 -0.51 -6.15 39.54
C TRP A 76 -0.11 -6.60 38.14
N MET A 77 -0.83 -7.59 37.61
CA MET A 77 -0.66 -8.01 36.22
C MET A 77 -0.99 -6.89 35.23
N SER A 78 -1.93 -5.99 35.56
CA SER A 78 -2.27 -4.78 34.79
C SER A 78 -1.12 -3.78 34.66
N ASP A 79 -0.09 -3.89 35.51
CA ASP A 79 1.07 -3.00 35.50
C ASP A 79 2.14 -3.44 34.49
N GLN A 80 2.10 -4.68 34.02
CA GLN A 80 3.13 -5.28 33.17
C GLN A 80 3.16 -4.64 31.79
N ARG A 81 4.36 -4.30 31.31
CA ARG A 81 4.59 -3.76 29.97
C ARG A 81 5.84 -4.37 29.38
N SER A 82 5.80 -4.65 28.09
CA SER A 82 6.89 -5.37 27.39
C SER A 82 6.89 -5.11 25.90
N ARG A 83 8.09 -4.99 25.31
CA ARG A 83 8.33 -4.98 23.85
C ARG A 83 9.68 -5.61 23.53
N LEU A 84 9.85 -6.03 22.29
CA LEU A 84 11.07 -6.60 21.76
C LEU A 84 11.85 -5.57 20.93
N ILE A 85 13.18 -5.66 21.00
CA ILE A 85 14.12 -4.82 20.25
C ILE A 85 15.09 -5.74 19.49
N TYR A 86 15.28 -5.48 18.20
CA TYR A 86 16.37 -6.02 17.40
C TYR A 86 17.59 -5.09 17.51
N VAL A 87 18.68 -5.59 18.11
CA VAL A 87 19.80 -4.75 18.59
C VAL A 87 20.60 -4.17 17.43
N GLU A 88 21.00 -5.00 16.48
CA GLU A 88 21.88 -4.60 15.38
C GLU A 88 21.19 -3.60 14.43
N GLY A 89 19.87 -3.68 14.28
CA GLY A 89 19.07 -2.74 13.48
C GLY A 89 18.57 -1.51 14.22
N ALA A 90 18.69 -1.48 15.56
CA ALA A 90 18.08 -0.46 16.42
C ALA A 90 16.56 -0.27 16.17
N VAL A 91 15.85 -1.35 15.83
CA VAL A 91 14.40 -1.36 15.56
C VAL A 91 13.66 -2.03 16.72
N SER A 92 12.55 -1.45 17.17
CA SER A 92 11.70 -2.01 18.22
C SER A 92 10.25 -2.15 17.76
N GLU A 93 9.45 -2.94 18.46
CA GLU A 93 7.99 -2.88 18.32
C GLU A 93 7.50 -1.44 18.62
N ASN A 94 6.50 -0.97 17.86
CA ASN A 94 5.99 0.41 17.95
C ASN A 94 5.29 0.71 19.29
N ASN A 95 4.71 -0.31 19.93
CA ASN A 95 3.91 -0.16 21.15
C ASN A 95 4.32 -1.21 22.19
N TYR A 96 4.17 -0.88 23.47
CA TYR A 96 4.27 -1.85 24.56
C TYR A 96 3.02 -2.73 24.59
N THR A 97 3.23 -4.04 24.76
CA THR A 97 2.16 -4.97 25.13
C THR A 97 1.88 -4.83 26.63
N ALA A 98 0.62 -4.57 26.99
CA ALA A 98 0.18 -4.42 28.39
C ALA A 98 -0.42 -5.72 28.94
N GLY A 99 -0.16 -6.00 30.23
CA GLY A 99 -0.87 -7.03 30.97
C GLY A 99 -2.28 -6.61 31.40
N ILE A 100 -3.06 -7.58 31.87
CA ILE A 100 -4.45 -7.40 32.32
C ILE A 100 -4.67 -7.99 33.71
N GLY A 101 -5.48 -7.33 34.53
CA GLY A 101 -5.95 -7.84 35.83
C GLY A 101 -5.28 -7.21 37.05
N ASP A 102 -6.10 -6.84 38.04
CA ASP A 102 -5.68 -6.08 39.22
C ASP A 102 -5.34 -6.99 40.41
N SER A 103 -4.60 -8.06 40.14
CA SER A 103 -4.14 -9.01 41.17
C SER A 103 -2.74 -9.56 40.85
N PRO A 104 -1.98 -10.03 41.85
CA PRO A 104 -0.74 -10.77 41.62
C PRO A 104 -1.01 -12.08 40.85
N GLY A 105 -0.11 -12.47 39.97
CA GLY A 105 -0.26 -13.66 39.12
C GLY A 105 0.74 -13.69 37.96
N THR A 106 0.74 -14.79 37.20
CA THR A 106 1.59 -14.98 36.03
C THR A 106 0.76 -14.88 34.75
N LEU A 107 1.17 -14.02 33.82
CA LEU A 107 0.62 -13.93 32.47
C LEU A 107 1.59 -14.50 31.44
N SER A 108 1.05 -15.21 30.45
CA SER A 108 1.79 -15.63 29.26
C SER A 108 1.58 -14.63 28.13
N TYR A 109 2.66 -14.26 27.48
CA TYR A 109 2.69 -13.38 26.32
C TYR A 109 3.18 -14.17 25.12
N ALA A 110 2.52 -13.99 23.98
CA ALA A 110 2.93 -14.52 22.70
C ALA A 110 2.64 -13.48 21.62
N ARG A 111 3.65 -13.15 20.81
CA ARG A 111 3.51 -12.32 19.61
C ARG A 111 4.20 -13.03 18.47
N SER A 112 3.55 -13.08 17.33
CA SER A 112 4.05 -13.75 16.12
C SER A 112 4.03 -12.81 14.93
N GLY A 113 4.89 -13.04 13.95
CA GLY A 113 4.95 -12.25 12.73
C GLY A 113 5.50 -10.83 12.94
N LEU A 114 6.36 -10.61 13.95
CA LEU A 114 6.98 -9.31 14.17
C LEU A 114 7.95 -8.99 13.02
N THR A 115 7.87 -7.77 12.50
CA THR A 115 8.66 -7.32 11.33
C THR A 115 9.97 -6.63 11.70
N ILE A 116 10.34 -6.62 12.98
CA ILE A 116 11.45 -5.83 13.53
C ILE A 116 12.85 -6.18 12.97
N ALA A 117 12.98 -7.33 12.30
CA ALA A 117 14.21 -7.78 11.66
C ALA A 117 14.00 -8.26 10.21
N ASN A 118 12.85 -7.97 9.59
CA ASN A 118 12.54 -8.46 8.24
C ASN A 118 13.52 -7.92 7.20
N GLY A 119 13.93 -8.77 6.26
CA GLY A 119 14.87 -8.42 5.18
C GLY A 119 16.34 -8.36 5.61
N VAL A 120 16.64 -8.62 6.89
CA VAL A 120 18.03 -8.68 7.37
C VAL A 120 18.72 -9.92 6.77
N SER A 121 19.80 -9.69 6.02
CA SER A 121 20.74 -10.74 5.65
C SER A 121 21.63 -11.06 6.86
N VAL A 122 21.55 -12.29 7.35
CA VAL A 122 22.15 -12.68 8.62
C VAL A 122 23.62 -13.04 8.43
N THR A 123 24.49 -12.55 9.31
CA THR A 123 25.94 -12.88 9.32
C THR A 123 26.28 -14.10 10.19
N GLY A 124 25.28 -14.72 10.83
CA GLY A 124 25.43 -15.90 11.68
C GLY A 124 24.74 -15.81 13.05
N VAL A 125 24.52 -14.59 13.56
CA VAL A 125 23.90 -14.34 14.87
C VAL A 125 23.02 -13.10 14.79
N LEU A 126 21.84 -13.14 15.43
CA LEU A 126 20.96 -12.00 15.68
C LEU A 126 20.80 -11.80 17.19
N THR A 127 20.86 -10.56 17.65
CA THR A 127 20.72 -10.23 19.06
C THR A 127 19.41 -9.49 19.32
N PHE A 128 18.62 -10.00 20.26
CA PHE A 128 17.37 -9.40 20.69
C PHE A 128 17.46 -8.95 22.14
N GLN A 129 16.82 -7.83 22.45
CA GLN A 129 16.65 -7.32 23.81
C GLN A 129 15.17 -7.25 24.19
N MET A 130 14.86 -7.66 25.41
CA MET A 130 13.52 -7.53 26.00
C MET A 130 13.47 -6.23 26.82
N ASP A 131 12.64 -5.28 26.39
CA ASP A 131 12.41 -4.01 27.09
C ASP A 131 11.10 -4.10 27.87
N VAL A 132 11.22 -4.10 29.21
CA VAL A 132 10.14 -4.44 30.14
C VAL A 132 10.04 -3.43 31.28
N LEU A 133 8.81 -3.01 31.58
CA LEU A 133 8.52 -1.99 32.58
C LEU A 133 7.24 -2.29 33.38
N ARG A 134 7.08 -1.57 34.49
CA ARG A 134 5.90 -1.61 35.36
C ARG A 134 5.37 -0.19 35.61
N VAL A 135 4.05 -0.05 35.66
CA VAL A 135 3.35 1.22 35.96
C VAL A 135 2.58 1.05 37.26
N ILE A 136 2.96 1.70 38.37
CA ILE A 136 2.35 1.45 39.70
C ILE A 136 1.95 2.77 40.38
N TRP A 137 0.88 2.76 41.17
CA TRP A 137 0.44 3.91 41.97
C TRP A 137 1.21 4.05 43.30
N GLU A 138 1.23 5.28 43.83
CA GLU A 138 2.12 5.88 44.85
C GLU A 138 2.74 4.96 45.94
N GLY A 139 4.06 5.10 46.12
CA GLY A 139 4.82 4.54 47.25
C GLY A 139 5.99 3.61 46.90
N THR A 140 6.25 3.37 45.61
CA THR A 140 7.14 2.28 45.15
C THR A 140 8.54 2.75 44.73
N VAL A 141 9.51 1.85 44.90
CA VAL A 141 10.95 2.05 44.64
C VAL A 141 11.20 2.33 43.15
N THR A 142 11.81 3.49 42.87
CA THR A 142 12.33 3.85 41.54
C THR A 142 13.49 2.92 41.15
N GLY A 143 13.50 2.41 39.92
CA GLY A 143 14.58 1.58 39.38
C GLY A 143 14.18 0.13 39.06
N CYS A 144 15.20 -0.69 38.77
CA CYS A 144 15.03 -2.06 38.31
C CYS A 144 14.72 -3.03 39.44
N SER A 145 13.66 -3.83 39.28
CA SER A 145 13.21 -4.75 40.31
C SER A 145 12.63 -6.02 39.70
N VAL A 146 12.83 -7.14 40.40
CA VAL A 146 12.13 -8.41 40.16
C VAL A 146 11.03 -8.67 41.19
N ASN A 147 10.84 -7.77 42.15
CA ASN A 147 9.96 -8.00 43.30
C ASN A 147 8.48 -7.82 42.97
N GLU A 148 8.14 -6.76 42.23
CA GLU A 148 6.74 -6.44 41.88
C GLU A 148 6.34 -7.11 40.57
N ASN A 149 7.15 -6.96 39.52
CA ASN A 149 6.96 -7.56 38.21
C ASN A 149 8.30 -8.01 37.63
N LYS A 150 8.32 -9.19 36.99
CA LYS A 150 9.51 -9.75 36.33
C LYS A 150 9.11 -10.60 35.13
N VAL A 151 10.01 -10.76 34.17
CA VAL A 151 9.95 -11.88 33.20
C VAL A 151 10.57 -13.09 33.86
N ASP A 152 9.88 -14.23 33.83
CA ASP A 152 10.34 -15.45 34.49
C ASP A 152 11.50 -16.10 33.72
N ASN A 153 12.54 -16.52 34.44
CA ASN A 153 13.66 -17.25 33.86
C ASN A 153 13.20 -18.48 33.07
N ASN A 154 13.85 -18.78 31.95
CA ASN A 154 13.50 -19.87 31.03
C ASN A 154 12.12 -19.76 30.36
N SER A 155 11.43 -18.61 30.46
CA SER A 155 10.17 -18.39 29.73
C SER A 155 10.37 -17.64 28.41
N TRP A 156 11.33 -16.71 28.34
CA TRP A 156 11.56 -15.89 27.16
C TRP A 156 12.26 -16.65 26.04
N THR A 157 11.50 -16.93 24.99
CA THR A 157 11.92 -17.62 23.78
C THR A 157 11.70 -16.73 22.56
N ILE A 158 12.70 -16.67 21.68
CA ILE A 158 12.61 -16.04 20.36
C ILE A 158 12.73 -17.12 19.31
N THR A 159 11.83 -17.07 18.32
CA THR A 159 11.89 -17.86 17.10
C THR A 159 12.08 -16.91 15.93
N VAL A 160 13.19 -17.05 15.21
CA VAL A 160 13.45 -16.31 13.96
C VAL A 160 13.05 -17.21 12.80
N ASN A 161 12.13 -16.73 11.99
CA ASN A 161 11.73 -17.33 10.72
C ASN A 161 12.62 -16.73 9.62
N TYR A 162 13.22 -17.56 8.77
CA TYR A 162 14.14 -17.10 7.73
C TYR A 162 14.07 -17.98 6.47
N THR A 163 14.51 -17.42 5.34
CA THR A 163 14.88 -18.18 4.14
C THR A 163 16.37 -18.49 4.22
N ALA A 164 16.74 -19.77 4.06
CA ALA A 164 18.15 -20.15 4.00
C ALA A 164 18.80 -19.54 2.76
N PRO A 165 20.10 -19.19 2.81
CA PRO A 165 20.82 -18.88 1.58
C PRO A 165 20.77 -20.09 0.64
N PRO A 166 20.84 -19.88 -0.68
CA PRO A 166 21.12 -20.96 -1.60
C PRO A 166 22.40 -21.68 -1.14
N PRO A 167 22.49 -23.02 -1.25
CA PRO A 167 23.70 -23.75 -0.92
C PRO A 167 24.90 -23.16 -1.66
N VAL A 168 26.05 -23.11 -0.98
CA VAL A 168 27.35 -22.89 -1.62
C VAL A 168 27.82 -24.26 -2.09
N ALA A 169 27.20 -24.79 -3.15
CA ALA A 169 27.67 -26.01 -3.83
C ALA A 169 28.99 -25.74 -4.58
N GLU A 170 29.67 -26.78 -5.08
CA GLU A 170 30.96 -26.72 -5.82
C GLU A 170 30.90 -25.96 -7.18
N GLY A 171 29.96 -25.02 -7.32
CA GLY A 171 29.67 -24.21 -8.49
C GLY A 171 28.50 -24.74 -9.31
N TYR A 172 27.59 -23.83 -9.65
CA TYR A 172 26.32 -24.10 -10.36
C TYR A 172 26.23 -23.40 -11.74
N LEU A 173 27.23 -22.60 -12.12
CA LEU A 173 27.23 -21.73 -13.31
C LEU A 173 28.01 -22.31 -14.50
N GLY A 174 28.74 -23.42 -14.30
CA GLY A 174 29.56 -24.05 -15.33
C GLY A 174 28.73 -24.80 -16.40
N PRO A 175 29.38 -25.58 -17.27
CA PRO A 175 28.70 -26.37 -18.31
C PRO A 175 27.65 -27.32 -17.72
N GLY A 176 26.40 -27.24 -18.16
CA GLY A 176 25.29 -28.01 -17.56
C GLY A 176 25.01 -27.70 -16.08
N GLY A 177 25.61 -26.63 -15.57
CA GLY A 177 25.67 -26.22 -14.17
C GLY A 177 26.73 -26.92 -13.31
N VAL A 178 27.71 -27.59 -13.90
CA VAL A 178 28.83 -28.18 -13.14
C VAL A 178 30.01 -27.21 -13.05
N GLY A 179 30.27 -26.66 -11.86
CA GLY A 179 31.39 -25.75 -11.60
C GLY A 179 30.98 -24.26 -11.58
N SER A 180 31.94 -23.36 -11.33
CA SER A 180 31.74 -21.91 -11.25
C SER A 180 32.56 -21.21 -12.33
N ILE A 181 32.15 -19.99 -12.67
CA ILE A 181 32.80 -19.12 -13.66
C ILE A 181 33.66 -18.01 -13.03
N ASP A 182 33.82 -18.03 -11.71
CA ASP A 182 34.51 -17.00 -10.92
C ASP A 182 35.93 -17.42 -10.48
N GLY A 183 36.43 -18.55 -10.99
CA GLY A 183 37.76 -19.07 -10.66
C GLY A 183 37.85 -19.71 -9.27
N THR A 184 36.73 -20.08 -8.65
CA THR A 184 36.70 -20.72 -7.33
C THR A 184 36.52 -22.24 -7.37
N SER A 185 35.98 -22.78 -8.47
CA SER A 185 35.70 -24.22 -8.59
C SER A 185 36.83 -24.99 -9.27
N SER A 186 36.61 -26.30 -9.48
CA SER A 186 37.52 -27.16 -10.23
C SER A 186 37.51 -26.93 -11.74
N LEU A 187 36.57 -26.16 -12.29
CA LEU A 187 36.52 -25.82 -13.71
C LEU A 187 37.70 -24.89 -14.01
N VAL A 188 38.65 -25.29 -14.84
CA VAL A 188 39.90 -24.54 -15.08
C VAL A 188 40.07 -24.06 -16.52
N LEU A 189 39.25 -24.56 -17.43
CA LEU A 189 39.12 -24.05 -18.80
C LEU A 189 37.70 -24.34 -19.26
N TRP A 190 37.03 -23.32 -19.80
CA TRP A 190 35.77 -23.49 -20.51
C TRP A 190 35.71 -22.52 -21.67
N THR A 191 35.56 -23.05 -22.88
CA THR A 191 35.40 -22.25 -24.09
C THR A 191 34.00 -22.44 -24.67
N ASN A 192 33.31 -21.36 -24.98
CA ASN A 192 31.97 -21.38 -25.60
C ASN A 192 32.03 -20.77 -27.01
N PRO A 193 31.35 -21.34 -28.02
CA PRO A 193 31.28 -20.71 -29.35
C PRO A 193 30.41 -19.45 -29.39
N ASP A 194 29.52 -19.24 -28.41
CA ASP A 194 28.69 -18.02 -28.34
C ASP A 194 29.53 -16.74 -28.16
N ASP A 195 30.80 -16.86 -27.73
CA ASP A 195 31.74 -15.74 -27.54
C ASP A 195 32.49 -15.33 -28.82
N ILE A 196 32.26 -16.01 -29.95
CA ILE A 196 33.02 -15.80 -31.19
C ILE A 196 32.40 -14.64 -31.99
N SER A 197 33.10 -13.49 -32.03
CA SER A 197 32.63 -12.27 -32.71
C SER A 197 33.14 -12.13 -34.15
N GLU A 198 34.15 -12.90 -34.52
CA GLU A 198 34.82 -12.85 -35.81
C GLU A 198 33.92 -13.31 -36.96
N ASN A 199 34.20 -12.85 -38.19
CA ASN A 199 33.45 -13.27 -39.37
C ASN A 199 33.78 -14.72 -39.79
N ASP A 200 32.89 -15.34 -40.56
CA ASP A 200 33.15 -16.67 -41.16
C ASP A 200 34.44 -16.66 -41.99
N ASN A 201 35.29 -17.68 -41.79
CA ASN A 201 36.63 -17.84 -42.36
C ASN A 201 37.71 -16.85 -41.89
N ALA A 202 37.44 -16.01 -40.89
CA ALA A 202 38.48 -15.14 -40.33
C ALA A 202 39.51 -15.97 -39.53
N PRO A 203 40.81 -15.61 -39.57
CA PRO A 203 41.81 -16.13 -38.64
C PRO A 203 41.39 -15.87 -37.20
N PHE A 204 41.61 -16.83 -36.32
CA PHE A 204 41.16 -16.80 -34.93
C PHE A 204 42.35 -16.86 -33.98
N ALA A 205 42.62 -15.74 -33.32
CA ALA A 205 43.82 -15.55 -32.50
C ALA A 205 43.65 -15.96 -31.04
N SER A 206 42.41 -15.99 -30.53
CA SER A 206 42.17 -16.17 -29.10
C SER A 206 40.79 -16.75 -28.84
N TRP A 207 40.71 -17.79 -28.02
CA TRP A 207 39.47 -18.36 -27.50
C TRP A 207 39.37 -18.09 -26.00
N SER A 208 38.44 -17.21 -25.63
CA SER A 208 38.19 -16.78 -24.26
C SER A 208 37.86 -17.94 -23.32
N ASP A 209 38.36 -17.84 -22.08
CA ASP A 209 38.05 -18.77 -20.99
C ASP A 209 36.94 -18.19 -20.10
N LEU A 210 35.90 -18.99 -19.86
CA LEU A 210 34.76 -18.67 -18.99
C LEU A 210 34.89 -19.24 -17.57
N SER A 211 35.95 -19.99 -17.26
CA SER A 211 36.10 -20.61 -15.92
C SER A 211 36.46 -19.62 -14.81
N GLY A 212 36.88 -18.41 -15.16
CA GLY A 212 37.38 -17.38 -14.23
C GLY A 212 38.86 -17.51 -13.88
N TYR A 213 39.56 -18.55 -14.37
CA TYR A 213 40.99 -18.72 -14.16
C TYR A 213 41.88 -18.00 -15.20
N ASN A 214 41.28 -17.32 -16.18
CA ASN A 214 41.98 -16.64 -17.27
C ASN A 214 42.84 -17.61 -18.10
N SER A 215 42.32 -18.81 -18.35
CA SER A 215 42.96 -19.87 -19.11
C SER A 215 42.79 -19.72 -20.63
N THR A 216 42.50 -18.51 -21.11
CA THR A 216 42.31 -18.16 -22.53
C THR A 216 43.36 -18.82 -23.42
N LEU A 217 42.90 -19.51 -24.45
CA LEU A 217 43.76 -20.13 -25.45
C LEU A 217 44.12 -19.10 -26.51
N THR A 218 45.38 -18.96 -26.89
CA THR A 218 45.85 -17.94 -27.83
C THR A 218 46.76 -18.52 -28.92
N GLN A 219 46.89 -17.80 -30.03
CA GLN A 219 47.86 -18.06 -31.08
C GLN A 219 48.30 -16.73 -31.72
N GLU A 220 49.50 -16.28 -31.36
CA GLU A 220 50.04 -15.00 -31.81
C GLU A 220 50.54 -15.04 -33.25
N ASP A 221 51.00 -16.21 -33.72
CA ASP A 221 51.44 -16.39 -35.10
C ASP A 221 50.23 -16.60 -36.02
N VAL A 222 49.95 -15.61 -36.86
CA VAL A 222 48.85 -15.60 -37.83
C VAL A 222 48.87 -16.78 -38.80
N THR A 223 50.02 -17.42 -39.03
CA THR A 223 50.14 -18.59 -39.91
C THR A 223 49.72 -19.90 -39.22
N PHE A 224 49.68 -19.91 -37.88
CA PHE A 224 49.22 -21.05 -37.08
C PHE A 224 47.81 -20.84 -36.51
N GLN A 225 47.18 -19.69 -36.76
CA GLN A 225 45.82 -19.44 -36.31
C GLN A 225 44.83 -20.36 -37.01
N PRO A 226 43.92 -21.02 -36.27
CA PRO A 226 42.74 -21.62 -36.88
C PRO A 226 41.84 -20.55 -37.51
N ILE A 227 40.78 -20.98 -38.20
CA ILE A 227 39.75 -20.07 -38.71
C ILE A 227 38.40 -20.33 -38.06
N ILE A 228 37.56 -19.31 -38.02
CA ILE A 228 36.17 -19.45 -37.56
C ILE A 228 35.28 -20.02 -38.66
N LYS A 229 34.34 -20.89 -38.28
CA LYS A 229 33.23 -21.35 -39.10
C LYS A 229 31.91 -21.04 -38.42
N LYS A 230 31.06 -20.27 -39.09
CA LYS A 230 29.79 -19.82 -38.55
C LYS A 230 28.66 -20.84 -38.73
N ASN A 231 27.88 -21.11 -37.69
CA ASN A 231 26.64 -21.89 -37.73
C ASN A 231 26.75 -23.28 -38.38
N ILE A 232 27.82 -24.03 -38.08
CA ILE A 232 28.07 -25.35 -38.71
C ILE A 232 27.66 -26.56 -37.84
N VAL A 233 27.17 -26.31 -36.62
CA VAL A 233 26.66 -27.35 -35.71
C VAL A 233 25.52 -26.79 -34.86
N ASN A 234 24.28 -27.24 -35.09
CA ASN A 234 23.06 -26.80 -34.40
C ASN A 234 22.92 -25.26 -34.21
N GLY A 235 23.29 -24.47 -35.23
CA GLY A 235 23.25 -23.00 -35.11
C GLY A 235 24.32 -22.40 -34.19
N TYR A 236 25.38 -23.15 -33.91
CA TYR A 236 26.58 -22.68 -33.21
C TYR A 236 27.80 -22.70 -34.14
N ASP A 237 28.77 -21.87 -33.77
CA ASP A 237 30.04 -21.71 -34.46
C ASP A 237 31.07 -22.78 -34.06
N ALA A 238 32.15 -22.87 -34.82
CA ALA A 238 33.27 -23.74 -34.52
C ALA A 238 34.61 -23.14 -34.95
N VAL A 239 35.68 -23.61 -34.33
CA VAL A 239 37.07 -23.28 -34.63
C VAL A 239 37.66 -24.41 -35.49
N ARG A 240 38.04 -24.09 -36.73
CA ARG A 240 38.57 -25.04 -37.71
C ARG A 240 40.09 -25.01 -37.81
N PHE A 241 40.68 -26.20 -37.73
CA PHE A 241 42.10 -26.49 -37.93
C PHE A 241 42.25 -27.28 -39.24
N GLU A 242 42.63 -26.62 -40.35
CA GLU A 242 42.64 -27.20 -41.71
C GLU A 242 44.05 -27.25 -42.35
N GLU A 243 45.09 -26.84 -41.63
CA GLU A 243 46.47 -26.89 -42.10
C GLU A 243 47.38 -27.54 -41.07
N SER A 244 48.43 -28.22 -41.55
CA SER A 244 49.48 -28.75 -40.70
C SER A 244 50.05 -27.63 -39.83
N ASN A 245 50.04 -27.83 -38.51
CA ASN A 245 50.58 -26.94 -37.49
C ASN A 245 49.66 -25.81 -36.95
N ARG A 246 48.40 -25.72 -37.38
CA ARG A 246 47.43 -24.80 -36.74
C ARG A 246 47.09 -25.28 -35.34
N ARG A 247 47.07 -24.38 -34.36
CA ARG A 247 46.87 -24.71 -32.93
C ARG A 247 46.49 -23.47 -32.12
N LEU A 248 45.78 -23.68 -31.02
CA LEU A 248 45.62 -22.70 -29.95
C LEU A 248 46.34 -23.20 -28.70
N ARG A 249 46.97 -22.31 -27.94
CA ARG A 249 47.81 -22.67 -26.79
C ARG A 249 47.51 -21.86 -25.55
N LYS A 250 47.74 -22.43 -24.37
CA LYS A 250 47.83 -21.70 -23.09
C LYS A 250 49.22 -21.94 -22.51
N THR A 251 50.09 -20.94 -22.61
CA THR A 251 51.42 -20.97 -21.98
C THR A 251 51.33 -20.61 -20.50
N ASN A 252 52.29 -21.08 -19.70
CA ASN A 252 52.33 -20.87 -18.25
C ASN A 252 51.00 -21.22 -17.54
N PHE A 253 50.46 -22.41 -17.84
CA PHE A 253 49.20 -22.90 -17.30
C PHE A 253 49.38 -23.40 -15.87
N THR A 254 49.49 -22.46 -14.94
CA THR A 254 49.76 -22.70 -13.51
C THR A 254 48.69 -23.54 -12.81
N ASN A 255 47.42 -23.40 -13.21
CA ASN A 255 46.29 -24.15 -12.65
C ASN A 255 45.99 -25.45 -13.41
N PHE A 256 46.90 -25.92 -14.27
CA PHE A 256 46.70 -27.17 -15.01
C PHE A 256 46.52 -28.36 -14.03
N PRO A 257 45.60 -29.28 -14.32
CA PRO A 257 45.34 -30.46 -13.50
C PRO A 257 46.59 -31.33 -13.21
N THR A 258 46.91 -31.58 -11.93
CA THR A 258 48.13 -32.33 -11.54
C THR A 258 47.86 -33.74 -11.04
N THR A 259 46.81 -33.92 -10.24
CA THR A 259 46.48 -35.19 -9.57
C THR A 259 45.21 -35.87 -10.08
N ALA A 260 44.33 -35.09 -10.70
CA ALA A 260 43.13 -35.57 -11.36
C ALA A 260 42.74 -34.56 -12.44
N ILE A 261 42.29 -35.06 -13.60
CA ILE A 261 41.80 -34.26 -14.71
C ILE A 261 40.52 -34.89 -15.22
N SER A 262 39.53 -34.06 -15.51
CA SER A 262 38.38 -34.44 -16.32
C SER A 262 38.18 -33.39 -17.39
N GLY A 263 37.56 -33.75 -18.51
CA GLY A 263 37.24 -32.77 -19.53
C GLY A 263 36.37 -33.33 -20.63
N PHE A 264 35.90 -32.41 -21.44
CA PHE A 264 35.07 -32.69 -22.60
C PHE A 264 35.56 -31.83 -23.76
N TYR A 265 35.38 -32.33 -24.97
CA TYR A 265 35.42 -31.50 -26.15
C TYR A 265 34.37 -31.97 -27.14
N VAL A 266 33.82 -31.00 -27.89
CA VAL A 266 32.91 -31.26 -29.00
C VAL A 266 33.69 -31.03 -30.28
N ASN A 267 33.91 -32.10 -31.06
CA ASN A 267 34.71 -31.99 -32.27
C ASN A 267 34.18 -32.82 -33.43
N LYS A 268 34.65 -32.47 -34.63
CA LYS A 268 34.47 -33.21 -35.87
C LYS A 268 35.81 -33.28 -36.60
N THR A 269 36.36 -34.47 -36.81
CA THR A 269 37.58 -34.63 -37.61
C THR A 269 37.31 -34.35 -39.09
N GLU A 270 38.31 -33.84 -39.80
CA GLU A 270 38.20 -33.61 -41.24
C GLU A 270 37.99 -34.93 -42.00
N ASN A 271 38.77 -35.95 -41.64
CA ASN A 271 38.72 -37.27 -42.28
C ASN A 271 38.29 -38.37 -41.30
N ALA A 272 37.65 -39.40 -41.86
CA ALA A 272 37.34 -40.60 -41.09
C ALA A 272 38.59 -41.46 -40.89
N ASN A 273 38.75 -42.04 -39.70
CA ASN A 273 39.88 -42.89 -39.28
C ASN A 273 41.24 -42.17 -39.24
N GLU A 274 41.26 -40.85 -39.08
CA GLU A 274 42.47 -40.06 -38.79
C GLU A 274 43.17 -40.58 -37.51
N GLY A 275 44.48 -40.75 -37.57
CA GLY A 275 45.26 -41.24 -36.43
C GLY A 275 46.69 -40.72 -36.43
N GLY A 276 47.36 -40.86 -35.29
CA GLY A 276 48.65 -40.24 -35.01
C GLY A 276 48.59 -38.72 -34.73
N ASP A 277 47.40 -38.14 -34.70
CA ASP A 277 47.12 -36.73 -34.43
C ASP A 277 47.08 -36.40 -32.92
N GLY A 278 47.55 -35.22 -32.52
CA GLY A 278 47.47 -34.68 -31.17
C GLY A 278 46.25 -33.77 -31.02
N VAL A 279 45.25 -34.25 -30.28
CA VAL A 279 43.99 -33.53 -30.03
C VAL A 279 44.20 -32.46 -28.95
N LEU A 280 44.83 -32.86 -27.84
CA LEU A 280 45.08 -32.01 -26.68
C LEU A 280 46.39 -32.45 -26.03
N SER A 281 47.37 -31.57 -25.95
CA SER A 281 48.75 -31.88 -25.51
C SER A 281 49.19 -30.90 -24.44
N TYR A 282 49.80 -31.39 -23.36
CA TYR A 282 50.34 -30.57 -22.27
C TYR A 282 51.74 -31.04 -21.88
N ALA A 283 52.68 -30.10 -21.77
CA ALA A 283 54.08 -30.37 -21.48
C ALA A 283 54.67 -29.29 -20.54
N SER A 284 55.45 -29.72 -19.56
CA SER A 284 56.22 -28.87 -18.64
C SER A 284 57.72 -28.91 -18.95
N SER A 285 58.46 -27.91 -18.49
CA SER A 285 59.94 -27.84 -18.60
C SER A 285 60.68 -29.03 -17.98
N SER A 286 60.02 -29.80 -17.12
CA SER A 286 60.59 -30.99 -16.49
C SER A 286 60.41 -32.27 -17.31
N ALA A 287 59.56 -32.24 -18.33
CA ALA A 287 59.26 -33.41 -19.13
C ALA A 287 60.22 -33.54 -20.32
N LEU A 288 60.54 -34.79 -20.67
CA LEU A 288 61.32 -35.15 -21.86
C LEU A 288 60.41 -35.30 -23.11
N ASN A 289 59.09 -35.12 -22.93
CA ASN A 289 58.00 -35.27 -23.89
C ASN A 289 56.75 -34.58 -23.27
N ASN A 290 55.54 -35.01 -23.62
CA ASN A 290 54.28 -34.63 -22.95
C ASN A 290 54.24 -35.05 -21.47
N ASP A 291 53.61 -34.25 -20.61
CA ASP A 291 53.12 -34.69 -19.29
C ASP A 291 51.72 -35.31 -19.41
N PHE A 292 50.88 -34.78 -20.31
CA PHE A 292 49.54 -35.29 -20.61
C PHE A 292 49.23 -35.11 -22.10
N LEU A 293 48.69 -36.13 -22.76
CA LEU A 293 48.32 -36.04 -24.17
C LEU A 293 47.10 -36.91 -24.50
N LEU A 294 46.14 -36.34 -25.22
CA LEU A 294 45.10 -37.06 -25.94
C LEU A 294 45.45 -37.06 -27.42
N PHE A 295 45.60 -38.26 -27.98
CA PHE A 295 46.08 -38.42 -29.35
C PHE A 295 45.50 -39.65 -30.04
N ASN A 296 45.78 -39.77 -31.34
CA ASN A 296 45.42 -40.88 -32.19
C ASN A 296 43.91 -41.11 -32.27
N SER A 297 43.18 -40.20 -32.91
CA SER A 297 41.72 -40.13 -32.93
C SER A 297 41.02 -41.42 -33.39
N ASN A 298 41.62 -42.23 -34.26
CA ASN A 298 41.06 -43.52 -34.70
C ASN A 298 41.09 -44.63 -33.63
N ASN A 299 41.86 -44.44 -32.57
CA ASN A 299 41.87 -45.22 -31.33
C ASN A 299 42.35 -44.29 -30.23
N LEU A 300 41.44 -43.43 -29.74
CA LEU A 300 41.73 -42.33 -28.83
C LEU A 300 42.59 -42.86 -27.68
N SER A 301 43.79 -42.32 -27.58
CA SER A 301 44.81 -42.76 -26.65
C SER A 301 45.11 -41.64 -25.68
N MET A 302 45.25 -42.02 -24.42
CA MET A 302 45.66 -41.11 -23.36
C MET A 302 47.10 -41.43 -22.98
N TYR A 303 47.93 -40.40 -22.93
CA TYR A 303 49.26 -40.43 -22.39
C TYR A 303 49.30 -39.66 -21.08
N VAL A 304 49.90 -40.26 -20.05
CA VAL A 304 50.16 -39.58 -18.79
C VAL A 304 51.60 -39.88 -18.36
N THR A 305 52.42 -38.84 -18.25
CA THR A 305 53.85 -38.79 -17.86
C THR A 305 54.80 -39.63 -18.71
N ASN A 306 54.66 -40.96 -18.73
CA ASN A 306 55.53 -41.86 -19.52
C ASN A 306 54.82 -43.13 -20.01
N GLN A 307 53.48 -43.09 -20.07
CA GLN A 307 52.67 -44.22 -20.50
C GLN A 307 51.55 -43.76 -21.41
N ALA A 308 51.45 -44.36 -22.59
CA ALA A 308 50.29 -44.29 -23.45
C ALA A 308 49.37 -45.51 -23.23
N ARG A 309 48.06 -45.29 -23.32
CA ARG A 309 47.04 -46.34 -23.29
C ARG A 309 45.92 -45.99 -24.26
N GLY A 310 45.60 -46.90 -25.18
CA GLY A 310 44.47 -46.76 -26.10
C GLY A 310 43.15 -47.12 -25.43
N SER A 311 42.09 -46.37 -25.73
CA SER A 311 40.73 -46.59 -25.23
C SER A 311 39.93 -47.63 -26.02
N GLY A 312 40.29 -47.85 -27.29
CA GLY A 312 39.48 -48.59 -28.26
C GLY A 312 38.33 -47.78 -28.86
N LEU A 313 38.23 -46.46 -28.60
CA LEU A 313 37.24 -45.57 -29.19
C LEU A 313 37.80 -44.92 -30.46
N ASN A 314 37.05 -44.97 -31.56
CA ASN A 314 37.35 -44.22 -32.78
C ASN A 314 36.53 -42.93 -32.77
N VAL A 315 37.17 -41.80 -32.43
CA VAL A 315 36.55 -40.47 -32.41
C VAL A 315 36.71 -39.73 -33.76
N SER A 316 37.49 -40.28 -34.68
CA SER A 316 37.63 -39.76 -36.06
C SER A 316 36.53 -40.31 -36.98
N THR A 317 35.28 -39.94 -36.74
CA THR A 317 34.13 -40.46 -37.50
C THR A 317 33.71 -39.58 -38.68
N ALA A 318 34.35 -38.42 -38.87
CA ALA A 318 33.90 -37.35 -39.75
C ALA A 318 32.47 -36.84 -39.43
N ASN A 319 31.97 -37.11 -38.22
CA ASN A 319 30.74 -36.55 -37.66
C ASN A 319 31.07 -35.77 -36.39
N TRP A 320 30.15 -34.91 -35.96
CA TRP A 320 30.24 -34.24 -34.68
C TRP A 320 30.10 -35.23 -33.53
N ASN A 321 30.99 -35.13 -32.55
CA ASN A 321 31.04 -36.01 -31.40
C ASN A 321 31.20 -35.22 -30.11
N VAL A 322 30.56 -35.70 -29.05
CA VAL A 322 30.87 -35.34 -27.66
C VAL A 322 31.88 -36.36 -27.14
N VAL A 323 33.10 -35.91 -26.85
CA VAL A 323 34.17 -36.75 -26.32
C VAL A 323 34.49 -36.33 -24.89
N GLY A 324 34.43 -37.28 -23.96
CA GLY A 324 34.80 -37.08 -22.57
C GLY A 324 36.09 -37.82 -22.21
N TYR A 325 36.83 -37.30 -21.24
CA TYR A 325 38.00 -37.96 -20.68
C TYR A 325 38.15 -37.63 -19.21
N ARG A 326 38.69 -38.58 -18.44
CA ARG A 326 39.00 -38.40 -17.01
C ARG A 326 40.12 -39.32 -16.55
N TRP A 327 41.03 -38.80 -15.74
CA TRP A 327 42.16 -39.51 -15.15
C TRP A 327 42.42 -39.02 -13.73
N GLN A 328 42.96 -39.90 -12.89
CA GLN A 328 43.36 -39.58 -11.52
C GLN A 328 44.57 -40.43 -11.10
N THR A 329 45.33 -39.92 -10.14
CA THR A 329 46.55 -40.58 -9.61
C THR A 329 46.32 -41.99 -9.10
N SER A 330 45.12 -42.29 -8.59
CA SER A 330 44.71 -43.61 -8.12
C SER A 330 43.31 -43.94 -8.58
N GLY A 331 43.15 -45.03 -9.34
CA GLY A 331 41.87 -45.46 -9.87
C GLY A 331 41.93 -45.72 -11.38
N THR A 332 40.77 -45.76 -12.00
CA THR A 332 40.62 -46.06 -13.44
C THR A 332 40.39 -44.76 -14.20
N ALA A 333 41.21 -44.53 -15.24
CA ALA A 333 40.93 -43.48 -16.20
C ALA A 333 39.77 -43.91 -17.10
N ASN A 334 39.08 -42.97 -17.69
CA ASN A 334 37.93 -43.24 -18.52
C ASN A 334 37.88 -42.24 -19.68
N THR A 335 37.44 -42.73 -20.83
CA THR A 335 37.16 -41.93 -22.02
C THR A 335 35.78 -42.30 -22.52
N SER A 336 35.05 -41.34 -23.07
CA SER A 336 33.71 -41.56 -23.61
C SER A 336 33.57 -40.99 -25.01
N LEU A 337 32.76 -41.64 -25.85
CA LEU A 337 32.36 -41.13 -27.16
C LEU A 337 30.84 -41.21 -27.27
N ASN A 338 30.17 -40.05 -27.36
CA ASN A 338 28.71 -39.94 -27.47
C ASN A 338 28.02 -40.84 -26.44
N GLY A 339 28.40 -40.68 -25.16
CA GLY A 339 27.92 -41.48 -24.01
C GLY A 339 28.55 -42.86 -23.84
N THR A 340 29.23 -43.43 -24.85
CA THR A 340 29.83 -44.77 -24.77
C THR A 340 31.16 -44.75 -24.02
N ASP A 341 31.18 -45.33 -22.84
CA ASP A 341 32.34 -45.32 -21.96
C ASP A 341 33.36 -46.44 -22.21
N ARG A 342 34.64 -46.12 -22.02
CA ARG A 342 35.75 -47.07 -21.98
C ARG A 342 36.70 -46.74 -20.84
N ASN A 343 36.96 -47.77 -20.03
CA ASN A 343 37.90 -47.69 -18.92
C ASN A 343 39.32 -48.01 -19.37
N ILE A 344 40.26 -47.20 -18.91
CA ILE A 344 41.69 -47.28 -19.24
C ILE A 344 42.47 -47.40 -17.93
N ASN A 345 43.31 -48.43 -17.83
CA ASN A 345 44.06 -48.71 -16.61
C ASN A 345 45.45 -48.06 -16.65
N PHE A 346 45.71 -47.17 -15.70
CA PHE A 346 47.03 -46.60 -15.42
C PHE A 346 47.58 -47.10 -14.07
N PRO A 347 48.90 -47.28 -13.93
CA PRO A 347 49.52 -47.50 -12.62
C PRO A 347 49.31 -46.33 -11.68
N SER A 348 49.06 -46.59 -10.40
CA SER A 348 48.84 -45.55 -9.38
C SER A 348 50.10 -44.74 -9.06
N GLY A 349 49.93 -43.53 -8.52
CA GLY A 349 51.00 -42.67 -8.00
C GLY A 349 51.68 -41.76 -9.03
N ARG A 350 51.09 -41.61 -10.22
CA ARG A 350 51.54 -40.67 -11.24
C ARG A 350 51.03 -39.27 -10.95
N ILE A 351 51.85 -38.25 -11.18
CA ILE A 351 51.52 -36.83 -10.99
C ILE A 351 51.98 -36.08 -12.24
N ILE A 352 51.13 -35.19 -12.74
CA ILE A 352 51.45 -34.26 -13.84
C ILE A 352 52.08 -33.02 -13.23
N THR A 353 53.16 -32.50 -13.82
CA THR A 353 53.82 -31.29 -13.35
C THR A 353 53.04 -30.03 -13.75
N SER A 354 52.76 -29.13 -12.81
CA SER A 354 52.05 -27.86 -13.07
C SER A 354 52.93 -26.79 -13.73
N GLY A 355 52.31 -25.82 -14.40
CA GLY A 355 52.97 -24.60 -14.88
C GLY A 355 53.52 -24.67 -16.31
N GLY A 356 53.28 -25.76 -17.04
CA GLY A 356 53.68 -25.94 -18.44
C GLY A 356 52.75 -25.26 -19.44
N SER A 357 52.84 -25.65 -20.70
CA SER A 357 51.98 -25.18 -21.79
C SER A 357 50.93 -26.23 -22.17
N LEU A 358 49.72 -25.80 -22.51
CA LEU A 358 48.70 -26.60 -23.18
C LEU A 358 48.63 -26.22 -24.66
N ALA A 359 48.43 -27.18 -25.55
CA ALA A 359 48.12 -27.01 -26.95
C ALA A 359 46.86 -27.80 -27.33
N LEU A 360 45.92 -27.13 -28.01
CA LEU A 360 44.74 -27.69 -28.65
C LEU A 360 45.03 -27.87 -30.15
N ALA A 361 44.69 -29.04 -30.69
CA ALA A 361 44.93 -29.45 -32.07
C ALA A 361 46.41 -29.48 -32.51
N GLY A 362 47.35 -29.39 -31.57
CA GLY A 362 48.78 -29.51 -31.80
C GLY A 362 49.42 -30.45 -30.78
N GLU A 363 50.40 -31.22 -31.24
CA GLU A 363 51.20 -32.11 -30.40
C GLU A 363 52.55 -31.43 -30.13
N GLN A 364 52.92 -31.28 -28.85
CA GLN A 364 54.19 -30.71 -28.39
C GLN A 364 55.00 -31.73 -27.60
N ASP A 365 56.31 -31.70 -27.78
CA ASP A 365 57.28 -32.54 -27.07
C ASP A 365 58.00 -31.80 -25.93
N SER A 366 57.83 -30.48 -25.81
CA SER A 366 58.41 -29.67 -24.74
C SER A 366 57.51 -28.48 -24.35
N GLU A 367 57.85 -27.81 -23.24
CA GLU A 367 57.12 -26.60 -22.82
C GLU A 367 57.33 -25.46 -23.82
N ASP A 368 56.22 -24.88 -24.28
CA ASP A 368 56.19 -23.66 -25.06
C ASP A 368 56.26 -22.44 -24.13
N ASP A 369 57.38 -21.71 -24.19
CA ASP A 369 57.66 -20.56 -23.32
C ASP A 369 57.01 -19.26 -23.79
N GLY A 370 56.32 -19.27 -24.95
CA GLY A 370 55.63 -18.13 -25.52
C GLY A 370 56.54 -17.00 -26.01
N ALA A 371 57.87 -17.07 -25.81
CA ALA A 371 58.79 -15.93 -25.95
C ALA A 371 59.95 -16.19 -26.94
N GLY A 372 59.78 -17.14 -27.88
CA GLY A 372 60.73 -17.39 -28.97
C GLY A 372 62.02 -18.11 -28.55
N GLY A 373 62.07 -18.65 -27.32
CA GLY A 373 63.17 -19.49 -26.83
C GLY A 373 62.94 -20.98 -27.08
N ASN A 374 61.69 -21.44 -26.93
CA ASN A 374 61.24 -22.80 -27.23
C ASN A 374 59.76 -22.79 -27.67
N ASP A 375 59.45 -23.14 -28.93
CA ASP A 375 58.09 -23.24 -29.47
C ASP A 375 57.50 -24.64 -29.23
N GLY A 376 57.70 -25.21 -28.04
CA GLY A 376 57.13 -26.50 -27.62
C GLY A 376 57.50 -27.74 -28.44
N ASP A 377 58.44 -27.66 -29.38
CA ASP A 377 58.80 -28.73 -30.32
C ASP A 377 57.59 -29.33 -31.09
N TYR A 378 56.66 -28.49 -31.57
CA TYR A 378 55.46 -28.97 -32.27
C TYR A 378 55.76 -29.81 -33.53
N VAL A 379 55.05 -30.93 -33.68
CA VAL A 379 55.19 -31.81 -34.86
C VAL A 379 54.03 -31.63 -35.84
N ALA A 380 54.28 -30.91 -36.93
CA ALA A 380 53.27 -30.57 -37.94
C ALA A 380 52.55 -31.79 -38.58
N SER A 381 53.22 -32.94 -38.68
CA SER A 381 52.60 -34.19 -39.19
C SER A 381 51.69 -34.89 -38.18
N GLN A 382 51.67 -34.42 -36.93
CA GLN A 382 50.83 -34.91 -35.84
C GLN A 382 49.79 -33.86 -35.43
N ALA A 383 49.64 -32.76 -36.17
CA ALA A 383 48.57 -31.79 -35.92
C ALA A 383 47.19 -32.40 -36.20
N HIS A 384 46.20 -32.07 -35.37
CA HIS A 384 44.82 -32.50 -35.59
C HIS A 384 44.15 -31.64 -36.64
N GLN A 385 43.45 -32.27 -37.59
CA GLN A 385 42.64 -31.58 -38.59
C GLN A 385 41.15 -31.78 -38.33
N GLY A 386 40.43 -30.68 -38.11
CA GLY A 386 39.01 -30.75 -37.77
C GLY A 386 38.46 -29.47 -37.15
N ASP A 387 37.20 -29.56 -36.75
CA ASP A 387 36.44 -28.50 -36.11
C ASP A 387 36.29 -28.80 -34.61
N PHE A 388 36.51 -27.80 -33.76
CA PHE A 388 36.14 -27.82 -32.33
C PHE A 388 35.05 -26.79 -32.07
N ALA A 389 33.96 -27.21 -31.42
CA ALA A 389 32.90 -26.32 -31.03
C ALA A 389 33.06 -25.83 -29.58
N GLU A 390 33.50 -26.68 -28.66
CA GLU A 390 33.62 -26.34 -27.23
C GLU A 390 34.66 -27.26 -26.54
N VAL A 391 35.42 -26.71 -25.59
CA VAL A 391 36.46 -27.41 -24.83
C VAL A 391 36.32 -27.08 -23.35
N ILE A 392 36.24 -28.12 -22.52
CA ILE A 392 36.01 -28.03 -21.08
C ILE A 392 37.08 -28.84 -20.35
N MET A 393 37.64 -28.28 -19.27
CA MET A 393 38.61 -28.97 -18.42
C MET A 393 38.35 -28.68 -16.94
N TYR A 394 38.41 -29.74 -16.15
CA TYR A 394 38.34 -29.72 -14.69
C TYR A 394 39.64 -30.28 -14.10
N ASN A 395 40.10 -29.69 -12.99
CA ASN A 395 41.22 -30.21 -12.19
C ASN A 395 40.80 -31.21 -11.10
N LYS A 396 39.59 -31.79 -11.24
CA LYS A 396 39.07 -32.87 -10.40
C LYS A 396 38.63 -34.03 -11.27
N TYR A 397 38.57 -35.22 -10.66
CA TYR A 397 37.87 -36.36 -11.25
C TYR A 397 36.38 -36.15 -11.03
N ILE A 398 35.70 -35.49 -11.97
CA ILE A 398 34.25 -35.27 -11.87
C ILE A 398 33.52 -36.61 -11.69
N ASN A 399 32.48 -36.57 -10.88
CA ASN A 399 31.71 -37.75 -10.53
C ASN A 399 30.80 -38.18 -11.69
N GLU A 400 30.10 -39.31 -11.54
CA GLU A 400 29.29 -39.86 -12.62
C GLU A 400 28.05 -39.01 -12.92
N ALA A 401 27.39 -38.44 -11.90
CA ALA A 401 26.27 -37.52 -12.10
C ALA A 401 26.68 -36.26 -12.86
N GLU A 402 27.76 -35.60 -12.43
CA GLU A 402 28.35 -34.43 -13.10
C GLU A 402 28.69 -34.74 -14.57
N ARG A 403 29.28 -35.92 -14.83
CA ARG A 403 29.62 -36.33 -16.20
C ARG A 403 28.40 -36.51 -17.09
N ILE A 404 27.34 -37.14 -16.56
CA ILE A 404 26.07 -37.32 -17.26
C ILE A 404 25.46 -35.96 -17.58
N ILE A 405 25.45 -35.03 -16.62
CA ILE A 405 24.88 -33.70 -16.78
C ILE A 405 25.61 -32.91 -17.88
N VAL A 406 26.95 -32.83 -17.83
CA VAL A 406 27.74 -32.14 -18.87
C VAL A 406 27.56 -32.79 -20.24
N SER A 407 27.46 -34.12 -20.30
CA SER A 407 27.24 -34.83 -21.57
C SER A 407 25.87 -34.50 -22.19
N ASN A 408 24.81 -34.42 -21.39
CA ASN A 408 23.47 -34.06 -21.86
C ASN A 408 23.39 -32.58 -22.27
N TYR A 409 24.05 -31.68 -21.54
CA TYR A 409 24.21 -30.29 -21.94
C TYR A 409 24.84 -30.17 -23.34
N LEU A 410 25.98 -30.84 -23.57
CA LEU A 410 26.66 -30.80 -24.87
C LEU A 410 25.86 -31.52 -25.97
N SER A 411 25.17 -32.60 -25.63
CA SER A 411 24.28 -33.33 -26.54
C SER A 411 23.18 -32.42 -27.08
N ALA A 412 22.43 -31.79 -26.19
CA ALA A 412 21.33 -30.90 -26.54
C ALA A 412 21.82 -29.69 -27.32
N LYS A 413 22.81 -28.98 -26.77
CA LYS A 413 23.39 -27.77 -27.38
C LYS A 413 23.80 -28.00 -28.83
N TYR A 414 24.45 -29.12 -29.13
CA TYR A 414 24.99 -29.41 -30.46
C TYR A 414 24.16 -30.41 -31.28
N ASN A 415 23.02 -30.84 -30.77
CA ASN A 415 22.17 -31.87 -31.37
C ASN A 415 22.96 -33.15 -31.75
N ILE A 416 23.69 -33.69 -30.76
CA ILE A 416 24.54 -34.89 -30.90
C ILE A 416 23.99 -36.01 -30.02
N THR A 417 23.36 -37.01 -30.63
CA THR A 417 22.77 -38.13 -29.88
C THR A 417 23.78 -38.90 -29.02
N LEU A 418 23.47 -39.06 -27.73
CA LEU A 418 24.18 -39.97 -26.83
C LEU A 418 23.65 -41.41 -26.96
N ASN A 419 24.56 -42.39 -27.04
CA ASN A 419 24.20 -43.82 -27.14
C ASN A 419 23.82 -44.45 -25.79
N SER A 420 24.16 -43.79 -24.69
CA SER A 420 23.82 -44.17 -23.32
C SER A 420 23.80 -42.93 -22.44
N ASN A 421 23.02 -42.98 -21.36
CA ASN A 421 22.79 -41.85 -20.46
C ASN A 421 22.26 -40.57 -21.14
N ASN A 422 21.48 -40.73 -22.23
CA ASN A 422 20.68 -39.65 -22.81
C ASN A 422 19.43 -39.44 -21.93
N PHE A 423 19.53 -38.53 -20.97
CA PHE A 423 18.50 -38.29 -19.95
C PHE A 423 17.76 -36.98 -20.17
N TYR A 424 18.27 -36.08 -21.02
CA TYR A 424 17.51 -34.97 -21.56
C TYR A 424 17.06 -35.33 -22.97
N ASP A 425 15.75 -35.36 -23.20
CA ASP A 425 15.13 -35.76 -24.46
C ASP A 425 14.20 -34.67 -25.04
N GLU A 426 14.26 -33.46 -24.47
CA GLU A 426 13.49 -32.29 -24.92
C GLU A 426 14.25 -31.45 -25.97
N ASP A 427 15.36 -31.99 -26.45
CA ASP A 427 16.22 -31.48 -27.52
C ASP A 427 15.80 -31.96 -28.93
N ASP A 428 14.63 -32.61 -29.05
CA ASP A 428 14.09 -32.98 -30.36
C ASP A 428 13.41 -31.77 -31.04
N SER A 429 13.84 -31.47 -32.26
CA SER A 429 13.23 -30.49 -33.16
C SER A 429 11.71 -30.64 -33.36
N SER A 430 11.16 -31.86 -33.25
CA SER A 430 9.73 -32.13 -33.35
C SER A 430 8.95 -31.84 -32.06
N ALA A 431 9.66 -31.61 -30.96
CA ALA A 431 9.15 -31.40 -29.61
C ALA A 431 9.51 -30.00 -29.06
N GLY A 432 9.86 -29.07 -29.95
CA GLY A 432 10.09 -27.65 -29.63
C GLY A 432 11.55 -27.22 -29.47
N ASN A 433 12.53 -28.12 -29.63
CA ASN A 433 13.96 -27.80 -29.69
C ASN A 433 14.49 -27.01 -28.48
N PHE A 434 14.24 -27.51 -27.26
CA PHE A 434 14.64 -26.87 -25.99
C PHE A 434 16.14 -27.08 -25.71
N ASP A 435 16.99 -26.82 -26.69
CA ASP A 435 18.42 -27.20 -26.72
C ASP A 435 19.31 -26.24 -25.91
N HIS A 436 18.74 -25.11 -25.49
CA HIS A 436 19.52 -23.97 -25.03
C HIS A 436 19.54 -23.90 -23.51
N ASP A 437 20.69 -23.47 -22.97
CA ASP A 437 20.92 -23.31 -21.53
C ASP A 437 20.52 -24.53 -20.70
N VAL A 438 20.75 -25.73 -21.25
CA VAL A 438 20.40 -26.99 -20.59
C VAL A 438 21.22 -27.18 -19.32
N ALA A 439 20.54 -27.43 -18.22
CA ALA A 439 21.13 -27.68 -16.91
C ALA A 439 20.41 -28.86 -16.23
N GLY A 440 21.03 -29.43 -15.20
CA GLY A 440 20.45 -30.58 -14.53
C GLY A 440 21.01 -30.87 -13.15
N ILE A 441 20.20 -31.55 -12.35
CA ILE A 441 20.56 -32.12 -11.04
C ILE A 441 20.23 -33.61 -11.03
N GLY A 442 20.88 -34.38 -10.16
CA GLY A 442 20.56 -35.79 -10.01
C GLY A 442 21.58 -36.61 -9.22
N GLN A 443 21.31 -37.90 -9.13
CA GLN A 443 22.19 -38.90 -8.53
C GLN A 443 22.34 -40.11 -9.45
N ALA A 444 23.58 -40.43 -9.78
CA ALA A 444 23.92 -41.53 -10.65
C ALA A 444 23.77 -42.89 -9.95
N THR A 445 23.86 -43.96 -10.75
CA THR A 445 23.72 -45.34 -10.26
C THR A 445 24.79 -45.75 -9.26
N ASP A 446 25.96 -45.09 -9.26
CA ASP A 446 27.04 -45.30 -8.31
C ASP A 446 26.87 -44.53 -6.98
N GLY A 447 25.79 -43.75 -6.85
CA GLY A 447 25.47 -42.94 -5.68
C GLY A 447 26.13 -41.56 -5.65
N SER A 448 26.94 -41.21 -6.65
CA SER A 448 27.44 -39.84 -6.80
C SER A 448 26.34 -38.88 -7.26
N ASN A 449 26.38 -37.63 -6.83
CA ASN A 449 25.31 -36.67 -7.06
C ASN A 449 25.82 -35.27 -7.44
N HIS A 450 24.89 -34.48 -7.95
CA HIS A 450 25.02 -33.05 -8.22
C HIS A 450 23.63 -32.43 -8.01
N VAL A 451 23.47 -31.55 -7.02
CA VAL A 451 22.16 -31.21 -6.45
C VAL A 451 21.79 -29.74 -6.57
N ASP A 452 22.57 -28.97 -7.33
CA ASP A 452 22.45 -27.52 -7.46
C ASP A 452 23.07 -27.06 -8.78
N SER A 453 22.23 -26.59 -9.70
CA SER A 453 22.63 -26.29 -11.07
C SER A 453 21.82 -25.11 -11.64
N GLN A 454 22.47 -24.30 -12.49
CA GLN A 454 21.88 -23.20 -13.25
C GLN A 454 22.39 -23.18 -14.70
N GLY A 455 23.69 -23.46 -14.89
CA GLY A 455 24.34 -23.35 -16.18
C GLY A 455 24.48 -21.89 -16.64
N THR A 456 24.37 -21.68 -17.95
CA THR A 456 24.43 -20.36 -18.60
C THR A 456 23.11 -19.60 -18.59
N GLY A 457 22.01 -20.28 -18.24
CA GLY A 457 20.67 -19.68 -18.19
C GLY A 457 20.40 -18.92 -16.89
N ILE A 458 19.17 -18.44 -16.78
CA ILE A 458 18.68 -17.69 -15.60
C ILE A 458 17.95 -18.56 -14.58
N VAL A 459 17.75 -19.85 -14.87
CA VAL A 459 16.99 -20.77 -14.01
C VAL A 459 17.94 -21.64 -13.23
N ARG A 460 17.93 -21.49 -11.90
CA ARG A 460 18.65 -22.35 -10.97
C ARG A 460 17.68 -23.25 -10.23
N ILE A 461 17.92 -24.56 -10.29
CA ILE A 461 17.15 -25.56 -9.54
C ILE A 461 18.08 -26.32 -8.62
N TYR A 462 17.69 -26.46 -7.36
CA TYR A 462 18.54 -27.05 -6.32
C TYR A 462 17.74 -27.68 -5.18
N ASN A 463 18.45 -28.37 -4.29
CA ASN A 463 17.89 -28.97 -3.06
C ASN A 463 16.69 -29.91 -3.32
N PRO A 464 16.88 -31.00 -4.09
CA PRO A 464 15.87 -32.03 -4.25
C PRO A 464 15.57 -32.71 -2.91
N SER A 465 14.29 -32.88 -2.57
CA SER A 465 13.88 -33.47 -1.27
C SER A 465 13.93 -35.00 -1.24
N SER A 466 13.96 -35.66 -2.40
CA SER A 466 14.11 -37.10 -2.52
C SER A 466 15.12 -37.42 -3.60
N LEU A 467 16.32 -37.86 -3.22
CA LEU A 467 17.34 -38.22 -4.21
C LEU A 467 17.90 -39.62 -3.94
N ALA A 468 17.57 -40.54 -4.83
CA ALA A 468 18.05 -41.92 -4.90
C ALA A 468 18.86 -42.16 -6.17
N ASN A 469 19.49 -43.32 -6.26
CA ASN A 469 20.27 -43.69 -7.44
C ASN A 469 19.39 -43.75 -8.69
N ASP A 470 19.90 -43.23 -9.80
CA ASP A 470 19.23 -43.17 -11.11
C ASP A 470 18.08 -42.15 -11.19
N GLU A 471 18.16 -41.06 -10.41
CA GLU A 471 17.18 -39.97 -10.42
C GLU A 471 17.82 -38.68 -10.95
N PHE A 472 17.21 -38.07 -11.97
CA PHE A 472 17.69 -36.83 -12.60
C PHE A 472 16.53 -35.91 -13.00
N LEU A 473 16.79 -34.62 -12.92
CA LEU A 473 15.92 -33.56 -13.42
C LEU A 473 16.76 -32.62 -14.28
N PHE A 474 16.34 -32.42 -15.52
CA PHE A 474 16.95 -31.52 -16.49
C PHE A 474 15.93 -30.49 -16.96
N TRP A 475 16.43 -29.32 -17.33
CA TRP A 475 15.64 -28.27 -17.96
C TRP A 475 16.45 -27.56 -19.03
N GLY A 476 15.79 -27.12 -20.09
CA GLY A 476 16.36 -26.28 -21.15
C GLY A 476 15.31 -25.34 -21.73
N ARG A 477 15.75 -24.35 -22.49
CA ARG A 477 14.91 -23.28 -23.05
C ARG A 477 14.78 -23.37 -24.57
N ASP A 478 13.65 -22.89 -25.09
CA ASP A 478 13.25 -23.04 -26.50
C ASP A 478 14.00 -22.15 -27.50
N ASN A 479 14.65 -21.08 -27.05
CA ASN A 479 15.36 -20.15 -27.95
C ASN A 479 16.54 -19.44 -27.24
N LYS A 480 17.45 -18.83 -28.01
CA LYS A 480 18.59 -18.07 -27.47
C LYS A 480 18.36 -16.56 -27.33
N GLU A 481 17.16 -16.08 -27.66
CA GLU A 481 16.89 -14.64 -27.71
C GLU A 481 16.86 -14.03 -26.30
N ASP A 482 16.93 -12.70 -26.27
CA ASP A 482 16.77 -11.91 -25.04
C ASP A 482 15.37 -12.13 -24.46
N ILE A 483 15.31 -12.33 -23.14
CA ILE A 483 14.06 -12.59 -22.44
C ILE A 483 13.33 -11.27 -22.23
N VAL A 484 12.10 -11.20 -22.75
CA VAL A 484 11.18 -10.08 -22.54
C VAL A 484 9.83 -10.61 -22.02
N PHE A 485 9.02 -9.75 -21.41
CA PHE A 485 7.66 -10.11 -21.04
C PHE A 485 6.67 -9.75 -22.16
N GLU A 486 5.93 -10.74 -22.64
CA GLU A 486 4.91 -10.59 -23.69
C GLU A 486 3.52 -10.82 -23.10
N THR A 487 2.52 -10.04 -23.55
CA THR A 487 1.14 -10.22 -23.12
C THR A 487 0.49 -11.33 -23.93
N ASN A 488 -0.07 -12.33 -23.26
CA ASN A 488 -0.93 -13.33 -23.89
C ASN A 488 -2.30 -12.71 -24.19
N GLU A 489 -2.75 -12.77 -25.44
CA GLU A 489 -3.99 -12.12 -25.87
C GLU A 489 -5.27 -12.83 -25.39
N ASP A 490 -5.18 -14.12 -25.03
CA ASP A 490 -6.33 -14.92 -24.60
C ASP A 490 -6.66 -14.71 -23.11
N ASN A 491 -5.67 -14.41 -22.28
CA ASN A 491 -5.85 -14.23 -20.83
C ASN A 491 -5.29 -12.91 -20.25
N TYR A 492 -4.64 -12.08 -21.07
CA TYR A 492 -4.05 -10.79 -20.71
C TYR A 492 -2.99 -10.82 -19.60
N GLN A 493 -2.45 -12.00 -19.31
CA GLN A 493 -1.30 -12.15 -18.42
C GLN A 493 -0.01 -11.99 -19.22
N GLN A 494 1.02 -11.42 -18.60
CA GLN A 494 2.32 -11.31 -19.23
C GLN A 494 3.19 -12.50 -18.86
N ARG A 495 3.90 -13.07 -19.82
CA ARG A 495 4.84 -14.18 -19.60
C ARG A 495 6.16 -13.89 -20.28
N THR A 496 7.23 -14.52 -19.80
CA THR A 496 8.50 -14.52 -20.53
C THR A 496 8.31 -15.05 -21.95
N SER A 497 8.93 -14.38 -22.93
CA SER A 497 8.96 -14.80 -24.34
C SER A 497 9.61 -16.17 -24.54
N THR A 498 10.48 -16.55 -23.60
CA THR A 498 11.12 -17.85 -23.51
C THR A 498 10.32 -18.78 -22.61
N LYS A 499 10.25 -20.06 -23.03
CA LYS A 499 9.70 -21.16 -22.24
C LYS A 499 10.79 -22.17 -21.94
N TRP A 500 10.62 -22.90 -20.85
CA TRP A 500 11.48 -24.02 -20.49
C TRP A 500 10.71 -25.32 -20.48
N ARG A 501 11.43 -26.42 -20.66
CA ARG A 501 10.86 -27.76 -20.63
C ARG A 501 11.65 -28.68 -19.73
N ILE A 502 10.93 -29.52 -18.99
CA ILE A 502 11.49 -30.46 -18.03
C ILE A 502 11.65 -31.84 -18.66
N SER A 503 12.84 -32.42 -18.56
CA SER A 503 13.04 -33.86 -18.68
C SER A 503 13.37 -34.47 -17.32
N LYS A 504 12.61 -35.47 -16.92
CA LYS A 504 12.65 -36.06 -15.59
C LYS A 504 12.83 -37.56 -15.68
N ARG A 505 13.98 -38.04 -15.18
CA ARG A 505 14.28 -39.46 -15.02
C ARG A 505 14.03 -39.85 -13.58
N ASN A 506 12.96 -40.62 -13.34
CA ASN A 506 12.48 -40.97 -11.99
C ASN A 506 12.20 -39.72 -11.12
N ASP A 507 11.92 -39.89 -9.83
CA ASP A 507 11.35 -38.81 -9.01
C ASP A 507 12.36 -38.19 -8.04
N VAL A 508 12.83 -36.97 -8.35
CA VAL A 508 13.74 -36.19 -7.48
C VAL A 508 13.03 -35.51 -6.29
N GLY A 509 11.71 -35.74 -6.12
CA GLY A 509 10.89 -35.03 -5.15
C GLY A 509 10.60 -33.58 -5.56
N ASP A 510 10.34 -32.74 -4.56
CA ASP A 510 10.25 -31.29 -4.75
C ASP A 510 11.64 -30.64 -4.74
N VAL A 511 11.73 -29.46 -5.35
CA VAL A 511 12.98 -28.70 -5.50
C VAL A 511 12.79 -27.24 -5.06
N SER A 512 13.92 -26.56 -4.87
CA SER A 512 13.97 -25.11 -4.75
C SER A 512 14.32 -24.51 -6.13
N PHE A 513 13.70 -23.39 -6.46
CA PHE A 513 13.79 -22.70 -7.74
C PHE A 513 14.24 -21.26 -7.52
N ILE A 514 15.24 -20.81 -8.26
CA ILE A 514 15.64 -19.40 -8.35
C ILE A 514 15.63 -18.98 -9.80
N LEU A 515 15.08 -17.79 -10.04
CA LEU A 515 15.10 -17.07 -11.28
C LEU A 515 15.99 -15.83 -11.13
N ASP A 516 16.99 -15.71 -12.00
CA ASP A 516 17.89 -14.55 -12.08
C ASP A 516 17.39 -13.57 -13.15
N LEU A 517 16.73 -12.49 -12.71
CA LEU A 517 16.26 -11.41 -13.58
C LEU A 517 17.22 -10.22 -13.60
N SER A 518 18.47 -10.36 -13.13
CA SER A 518 19.43 -9.25 -13.09
C SER A 518 19.75 -8.66 -14.47
N SER A 519 19.59 -9.46 -15.53
CA SER A 519 19.78 -9.06 -16.93
C SER A 519 18.46 -8.76 -17.68
N VAL A 520 17.30 -8.93 -17.05
CA VAL A 520 15.98 -8.76 -17.68
C VAL A 520 15.37 -7.42 -17.26
N ASP A 521 14.88 -6.65 -18.23
CA ASP A 521 14.22 -5.36 -17.93
C ASP A 521 12.83 -5.57 -17.32
N ILE A 522 12.76 -5.41 -16.00
CA ILE A 522 11.53 -5.41 -15.21
C ILE A 522 11.19 -4.02 -14.65
N SER A 523 11.83 -2.96 -15.15
CA SER A 523 11.64 -1.59 -14.62
C SER A 523 10.22 -1.03 -14.79
N SER A 524 9.44 -1.62 -15.70
CA SER A 524 8.03 -1.29 -15.94
C SER A 524 7.04 -2.12 -15.11
N LYS A 525 7.52 -3.05 -14.28
CA LYS A 525 6.69 -3.91 -13.44
C LYS A 525 6.42 -3.23 -12.11
N GLU A 526 5.21 -3.42 -11.59
CA GLU A 526 4.77 -2.85 -10.32
C GLU A 526 5.18 -3.78 -9.17
N ASP A 527 5.90 -3.25 -8.18
CA ASP A 527 6.41 -4.03 -7.03
C ASP A 527 5.31 -4.75 -6.24
N CYS A 528 4.06 -4.24 -6.29
CA CYS A 528 2.94 -4.86 -5.60
C CYS A 528 2.37 -6.10 -6.31
N ALA A 529 2.72 -6.32 -7.58
CA ALA A 529 2.29 -7.47 -8.35
C ALA A 529 3.36 -8.56 -8.27
N ILE A 530 2.94 -9.75 -7.82
CA ILE A 530 3.84 -10.86 -7.55
C ILE A 530 4.16 -11.58 -8.87
N LEU A 531 5.46 -11.81 -9.13
CA LEU A 531 5.90 -12.71 -10.19
C LEU A 531 5.55 -14.15 -9.82
N LYS A 532 5.13 -14.95 -10.80
CA LYS A 532 4.76 -16.35 -10.58
C LYS A 532 5.55 -17.27 -11.50
N LEU A 533 6.02 -18.39 -10.96
CA LEU A 533 6.40 -19.54 -11.76
C LEU A 533 5.12 -20.28 -12.15
N VAL A 534 4.88 -20.43 -13.45
CA VAL A 534 3.72 -21.13 -14.01
C VAL A 534 4.18 -22.40 -14.68
N ILE A 535 3.61 -23.53 -14.30
CA ILE A 535 3.95 -24.86 -14.81
C ILE A 535 2.70 -25.48 -15.43
N ASP A 536 2.84 -26.02 -16.63
CA ASP A 536 1.76 -26.68 -17.37
C ASP A 536 2.24 -27.95 -18.09
N ASN A 537 1.30 -28.80 -18.50
CA ASN A 537 1.58 -30.01 -19.25
C ASN A 537 1.55 -29.80 -20.77
N ASP A 538 1.29 -28.58 -21.22
CA ASP A 538 1.36 -28.16 -22.62
C ASP A 538 2.04 -26.79 -22.76
N SER A 539 2.35 -26.42 -24.00
CA SER A 539 3.14 -25.23 -24.29
C SER A 539 2.35 -23.92 -24.31
N ASP A 540 1.02 -23.95 -24.23
CA ASP A 540 0.22 -22.71 -24.22
C ASP A 540 0.14 -22.07 -22.82
N LEU A 541 0.35 -22.90 -21.77
CA LEU A 541 0.37 -22.51 -20.36
C LEU A 541 -0.96 -21.87 -19.91
N LEU A 542 -2.05 -22.01 -20.66
CA LEU A 542 -3.35 -21.36 -20.39
C LEU A 542 -4.13 -22.08 -19.30
N SER A 543 -3.76 -23.31 -18.94
CA SER A 543 -4.42 -24.11 -17.90
C SER A 543 -3.43 -24.68 -16.88
N PRO A 544 -2.65 -23.82 -16.18
CA PRO A 544 -1.50 -24.26 -15.40
C PRO A 544 -1.85 -25.38 -14.42
N THR A 545 -1.06 -26.45 -14.44
CA THR A 545 -1.18 -27.55 -13.48
C THR A 545 -0.74 -27.11 -12.09
N SER A 546 0.19 -26.17 -11.99
CA SER A 546 0.62 -25.55 -10.74
C SER A 546 1.18 -24.14 -10.96
N THR A 547 1.08 -23.30 -9.92
CA THR A 547 1.67 -21.96 -9.89
C THR A 547 2.33 -21.73 -8.53
N TYR A 548 3.45 -21.00 -8.53
CA TYR A 548 4.20 -20.66 -7.32
C TYR A 548 4.52 -19.18 -7.33
N ASP A 549 4.20 -18.49 -6.24
CA ASP A 549 4.63 -17.11 -6.04
C ASP A 549 6.15 -17.06 -5.87
N LEU A 550 6.79 -16.16 -6.61
CA LEU A 550 8.24 -15.95 -6.57
C LEU A 550 8.55 -14.78 -5.63
N ALA A 551 9.24 -15.08 -4.54
CA ALA A 551 9.69 -14.09 -3.56
C ALA A 551 10.98 -13.41 -4.04
N ASP A 552 11.00 -12.07 -4.09
CA ASP A 552 12.23 -11.31 -4.30
C ASP A 552 13.19 -11.51 -3.10
N ILE A 553 14.37 -12.05 -3.37
CA ILE A 553 15.44 -12.27 -2.38
C ILE A 553 16.60 -11.28 -2.54
N GLY A 554 16.43 -10.25 -3.38
CA GLY A 554 17.39 -9.19 -3.65
C GLY A 554 18.37 -9.52 -4.77
N GLY A 555 19.02 -8.48 -5.31
CA GLY A 555 20.03 -8.63 -6.36
C GLY A 555 19.49 -9.06 -7.73
N GLY A 556 18.18 -8.93 -7.95
CA GLY A 556 17.50 -9.42 -9.17
C GLY A 556 17.12 -10.89 -9.11
N LEU A 557 17.21 -11.54 -7.93
CA LEU A 557 16.93 -12.96 -7.76
C LEU A 557 15.54 -13.17 -7.14
N TYR A 558 14.81 -14.14 -7.69
CA TYR A 558 13.44 -14.46 -7.29
C TYR A 558 13.29 -15.95 -7.00
N GLN A 559 12.69 -16.33 -5.87
CA GLN A 559 12.72 -17.70 -5.35
C GLN A 559 11.33 -18.30 -5.12
N ALA A 560 11.17 -19.58 -5.48
CA ALA A 560 10.11 -20.46 -5.01
C ALA A 560 10.70 -21.73 -4.37
N ASN A 561 10.00 -22.29 -3.39
CA ASN A 561 10.40 -23.52 -2.69
C ASN A 561 9.32 -24.59 -2.83
N ASN A 562 9.71 -25.85 -2.64
CA ASN A 562 8.83 -27.01 -2.75
C ASN A 562 8.14 -27.09 -4.13
N VAL A 563 8.86 -26.69 -5.17
CA VAL A 563 8.38 -26.73 -6.56
C VAL A 563 8.39 -28.18 -7.02
N VAL A 564 7.26 -28.64 -7.55
CA VAL A 564 7.12 -29.99 -8.08
C VAL A 564 7.02 -29.91 -9.59
N PHE A 565 7.91 -30.62 -10.28
CA PHE A 565 7.87 -30.82 -11.73
C PHE A 565 7.52 -32.27 -12.08
N SER A 566 6.68 -32.43 -13.08
CA SER A 566 6.43 -33.69 -13.78
C SER A 566 7.32 -33.78 -15.03
N ASN A 567 7.46 -34.99 -15.57
CA ASN A 567 8.16 -35.18 -16.83
C ASN A 567 7.39 -34.49 -17.97
N ASN A 568 8.12 -33.81 -18.87
CA ASN A 568 7.60 -33.04 -20.01
C ASN A 568 6.85 -31.75 -19.67
N ASP A 569 6.87 -31.30 -18.42
CA ASP A 569 6.24 -30.03 -18.05
C ASP A 569 6.91 -28.85 -18.78
N TYR A 570 6.08 -27.89 -19.19
CA TYR A 570 6.48 -26.57 -19.64
C TYR A 570 6.41 -25.62 -18.47
N PHE A 571 7.33 -24.66 -18.40
CA PHE A 571 7.20 -23.55 -17.47
C PHE A 571 7.66 -22.22 -18.05
N ALA A 572 7.11 -21.15 -17.49
CA ALA A 572 7.49 -19.77 -17.76
C ALA A 572 7.28 -18.92 -16.51
N VAL A 573 7.75 -17.67 -16.57
CA VAL A 573 7.53 -16.70 -15.49
C VAL A 573 6.42 -15.77 -15.93
N GLU A 574 5.41 -15.62 -15.09
CA GLU A 574 4.22 -14.83 -15.32
C GLU A 574 4.19 -13.59 -14.42
N TYR A 575 3.67 -12.51 -14.97
CA TYR A 575 3.41 -11.25 -14.31
C TYR A 575 2.01 -10.76 -14.69
N GLN A 576 1.24 -10.31 -13.69
CA GLN A 576 -0.09 -9.77 -13.89
C GLN A 576 -0.14 -8.30 -13.49
N ASP A 577 -0.49 -7.42 -14.42
CA ASP A 577 -0.82 -6.02 -14.16
C ASP A 577 -2.24 -5.65 -14.61
N LEU A 578 -2.84 -6.44 -15.51
CA LEU A 578 -4.09 -6.10 -16.17
C LEU A 578 -5.26 -6.91 -15.62
N ILE A 579 -6.29 -6.20 -15.18
CA ILE A 579 -7.68 -6.67 -15.21
C ILE A 579 -8.26 -6.18 -16.53
N VAL A 580 -8.92 -7.06 -17.27
CA VAL A 580 -9.48 -6.70 -18.59
C VAL A 580 -10.98 -6.98 -18.61
N VAL A 581 -11.75 -6.14 -19.28
CA VAL A 581 -13.16 -6.40 -19.60
C VAL A 581 -13.43 -6.22 -21.09
N ASP A 582 -14.05 -7.23 -21.69
CA ASP A 582 -14.57 -7.22 -23.05
C ASP A 582 -16.11 -7.37 -23.06
N ASP A 583 -16.72 -7.76 -24.18
CA ASP A 583 -18.17 -8.00 -24.29
C ASP A 583 -18.63 -9.36 -23.75
N THR A 584 -17.71 -10.22 -23.31
CA THR A 584 -17.95 -11.61 -22.92
C THR A 584 -17.68 -11.88 -21.45
N GLN A 585 -16.59 -11.33 -20.88
CA GLN A 585 -16.20 -11.55 -19.49
C GLN A 585 -15.24 -10.48 -18.96
N TYR A 586 -15.01 -10.53 -17.64
CA TYR A 586 -13.82 -9.94 -17.04
C TYR A 586 -12.70 -11.00 -16.94
N TYR A 587 -11.46 -10.55 -17.00
CA TYR A 587 -10.24 -11.34 -16.82
C TYR A 587 -9.47 -10.80 -15.62
N ASN A 588 -8.91 -11.70 -14.81
CA ASN A 588 -7.89 -11.43 -13.80
C ASN A 588 -8.27 -10.55 -12.59
N GLY A 589 -9.53 -10.13 -12.42
CA GLY A 589 -9.97 -9.52 -11.15
C GLY A 589 -10.17 -10.54 -10.04
N SER A 590 -10.10 -10.10 -8.78
CA SER A 590 -10.06 -10.99 -7.62
C SER A 590 -11.43 -11.49 -7.15
N ALA A 591 -12.53 -10.83 -7.55
CA ALA A 591 -13.88 -11.24 -7.18
C ALA A 591 -14.42 -12.39 -8.05
N THR A 592 -15.63 -12.85 -7.70
CA THR A 592 -16.32 -13.89 -8.49
C THR A 592 -16.50 -13.43 -9.94
N THR A 593 -16.29 -14.32 -10.91
CA THR A 593 -16.32 -14.00 -12.37
C THR A 593 -15.25 -12.99 -12.81
N ASN A 594 -14.17 -12.87 -12.02
CA ASN A 594 -12.99 -12.05 -12.29
C ASN A 594 -13.25 -10.53 -12.38
N VAL A 595 -14.35 -10.03 -11.82
CA VAL A 595 -14.54 -8.58 -11.68
C VAL A 595 -13.56 -8.03 -10.64
N PRO A 596 -13.13 -6.75 -10.74
CA PRO A 596 -12.31 -6.13 -9.70
C PRO A 596 -13.03 -6.06 -8.34
N ASP A 597 -12.28 -6.22 -7.24
CA ASP A 597 -12.74 -5.98 -5.86
C ASP A 597 -11.80 -5.02 -5.08
N LEU A 598 -11.93 -4.98 -3.75
CA LEU A 598 -11.13 -4.10 -2.89
C LEU A 598 -9.65 -4.50 -2.75
N THR A 599 -9.25 -5.69 -3.21
CA THR A 599 -7.88 -6.22 -3.15
C THR A 599 -7.06 -5.94 -4.41
N ASP A 600 -7.72 -5.56 -5.50
CA ASP A 600 -7.14 -5.36 -6.83
C ASP A 600 -6.41 -4.01 -7.03
N GLY A 601 -6.12 -3.30 -5.95
CA GLY A 601 -5.56 -1.95 -6.01
C GLY A 601 -4.14 -1.85 -6.58
N CYS A 602 -3.52 -2.95 -6.99
CA CYS A 602 -2.24 -2.98 -7.72
C CYS A 602 -2.44 -2.93 -9.24
N PHE A 603 -3.58 -3.43 -9.74
CA PHE A 603 -3.79 -3.69 -11.16
C PHE A 603 -4.42 -2.50 -11.88
N LYS A 604 -4.09 -2.38 -13.16
CA LYS A 604 -4.77 -1.52 -14.12
C LYS A 604 -6.03 -2.22 -14.64
N LEU A 605 -7.15 -1.49 -14.71
CA LEU A 605 -8.36 -1.97 -15.40
C LEU A 605 -8.38 -1.44 -16.84
N LEU A 606 -8.22 -2.36 -17.80
CA LEU A 606 -8.34 -2.10 -19.23
C LEU A 606 -9.72 -2.50 -19.73
N VAL A 607 -10.44 -1.54 -20.31
CA VAL A 607 -11.78 -1.73 -20.86
C VAL A 607 -11.65 -1.73 -22.37
N LYS A 608 -11.87 -2.90 -22.98
CA LYS A 608 -11.71 -3.10 -24.42
C LYS A 608 -12.79 -2.37 -25.21
N SER A 609 -12.46 -1.99 -26.43
CA SER A 609 -13.36 -1.36 -27.40
C SER A 609 -14.61 -2.19 -27.73
N THR A 610 -14.57 -3.50 -27.48
CA THR A 610 -15.72 -4.40 -27.61
C THR A 610 -16.67 -4.33 -26.41
N SER A 611 -16.20 -3.96 -25.21
CA SER A 611 -17.03 -3.88 -24.01
C SER A 611 -18.21 -2.93 -24.22
N ASN A 612 -19.42 -3.47 -24.21
CA ASN A 612 -20.66 -2.75 -24.51
C ASN A 612 -21.41 -2.27 -23.25
N GLY A 613 -20.81 -2.45 -22.07
CA GLY A 613 -21.38 -2.04 -20.78
C GLY A 613 -22.36 -3.04 -20.16
N SER A 614 -22.65 -4.18 -20.81
CA SER A 614 -23.51 -5.23 -20.23
C SER A 614 -22.89 -5.94 -19.03
N LEU A 615 -21.56 -5.97 -18.96
CA LEU A 615 -20.79 -6.49 -17.83
C LEU A 615 -20.42 -5.34 -16.88
N THR A 616 -21.17 -5.23 -15.80
CA THR A 616 -21.08 -4.13 -14.83
C THR A 616 -20.21 -4.49 -13.64
N LEU A 617 -19.59 -3.49 -13.00
CA LEU A 617 -19.05 -3.67 -11.65
C LEU A 617 -20.23 -3.86 -10.68
N THR A 618 -20.28 -5.02 -10.03
CA THR A 618 -21.37 -5.44 -9.13
C THR A 618 -21.06 -5.24 -7.65
N GLU A 619 -19.81 -4.92 -7.31
CA GLU A 619 -19.33 -4.72 -5.95
C GLU A 619 -18.24 -3.65 -5.90
N ASP A 620 -17.95 -3.14 -4.70
CA ASP A 620 -16.96 -2.08 -4.51
C ASP A 620 -15.57 -2.53 -4.97
N ALA A 621 -14.94 -1.71 -5.80
CA ALA A 621 -13.70 -2.03 -6.48
C ALA A 621 -12.61 -0.99 -6.20
N VAL A 622 -11.36 -1.45 -6.08
CA VAL A 622 -10.17 -0.60 -6.03
C VAL A 622 -9.21 -1.05 -7.13
N VAL A 623 -8.80 -0.12 -7.99
CA VAL A 623 -7.78 -0.37 -9.04
C VAL A 623 -6.70 0.71 -9.01
N ARG A 624 -5.52 0.42 -9.56
CA ARG A 624 -4.42 1.37 -9.65
C ARG A 624 -4.77 2.51 -10.62
N GLU A 625 -5.15 2.16 -11.84
CA GLU A 625 -5.55 3.09 -12.90
C GLU A 625 -6.60 2.44 -13.82
N ILE A 626 -7.25 3.26 -14.66
CA ILE A 626 -8.24 2.79 -15.63
C ILE A 626 -7.86 3.29 -17.02
N GLU A 627 -7.92 2.41 -18.02
CA GLU A 627 -7.90 2.76 -19.43
C GLU A 627 -9.17 2.26 -20.12
N ILE A 628 -9.88 3.15 -20.81
CA ILE A 628 -11.05 2.83 -21.62
C ILE A 628 -10.72 3.11 -23.08
N GLU A 629 -10.66 2.05 -23.90
CA GLU A 629 -10.43 2.16 -25.33
C GLU A 629 -11.60 2.88 -26.03
N ASN A 630 -11.33 3.46 -27.20
CA ASN A 630 -12.36 4.10 -28.00
C ASN A 630 -13.49 3.11 -28.36
N GLY A 631 -14.72 3.44 -28.01
CA GLY A 631 -15.90 2.57 -28.16
C GLY A 631 -16.18 1.63 -26.99
N GLY A 632 -15.23 1.47 -26.06
CA GLY A 632 -15.40 0.65 -24.86
C GLY A 632 -16.26 1.34 -23.80
N ILE A 633 -17.02 0.55 -23.05
CA ILE A 633 -17.95 1.04 -22.01
C ILE A 633 -17.65 0.32 -20.70
N LEU A 634 -17.34 1.08 -19.66
CA LEU A 634 -17.26 0.63 -18.28
C LEU A 634 -18.47 1.14 -17.51
N SER A 635 -19.22 0.22 -16.90
CA SER A 635 -20.45 0.55 -16.19
C SER A 635 -20.40 0.10 -14.74
N VAL A 636 -20.73 1.01 -13.82
CA VAL A 636 -20.73 0.79 -12.37
C VAL A 636 -22.16 0.74 -11.87
N ASN A 637 -22.56 -0.36 -11.22
CA ASN A 637 -23.95 -0.53 -10.77
C ASN A 637 -24.32 0.43 -9.63
N SER A 638 -25.61 0.72 -9.50
CA SER A 638 -26.14 1.52 -8.41
C SER A 638 -25.71 0.99 -7.04
N GLY A 639 -25.20 1.88 -6.20
CA GLY A 639 -24.69 1.56 -4.86
C GLY A 639 -23.26 1.03 -4.82
N VAL A 640 -22.61 0.81 -5.97
CA VAL A 640 -21.21 0.37 -6.05
C VAL A 640 -20.26 1.56 -6.07
N LEU A 641 -19.17 1.44 -5.32
CA LEU A 641 -18.10 2.40 -5.26
C LEU A 641 -16.88 1.93 -6.07
N LEU A 642 -16.48 2.76 -7.04
CA LEU A 642 -15.24 2.57 -7.81
C LEU A 642 -14.16 3.51 -7.30
N LYS A 643 -13.10 2.96 -6.73
CA LYS A 643 -11.92 3.70 -6.30
C LYS A 643 -10.74 3.47 -7.25
N VAL A 644 -10.10 4.56 -7.64
CA VAL A 644 -8.90 4.55 -8.49
C VAL A 644 -7.75 5.23 -7.74
N LYS A 645 -6.59 4.58 -7.65
CA LYS A 645 -5.44 5.17 -6.94
C LYS A 645 -4.82 6.31 -7.73
N ASN A 646 -4.69 6.18 -9.04
CA ASN A 646 -4.06 7.13 -9.96
C ASN A 646 -5.10 7.80 -10.89
N GLY A 647 -4.80 7.89 -12.19
CA GLY A 647 -5.60 8.54 -13.21
C GLY A 647 -6.48 7.59 -14.04
N ILE A 648 -7.29 8.21 -14.89
CA ILE A 648 -8.16 7.52 -15.86
C ILE A 648 -7.83 8.05 -17.26
N LEU A 649 -7.44 7.17 -18.18
CA LEU A 649 -7.42 7.45 -19.61
C LEU A 649 -8.74 6.97 -20.21
N ASN A 650 -9.68 7.88 -20.44
CA ASN A 650 -11.00 7.52 -20.97
C ASN A 650 -11.15 8.00 -22.42
N ASN A 651 -11.15 7.07 -23.39
CA ASN A 651 -11.50 7.34 -24.79
C ASN A 651 -12.88 6.77 -25.18
N GLY A 652 -13.57 6.10 -24.27
CA GLY A 652 -14.91 5.53 -24.45
C GLY A 652 -15.93 6.13 -23.49
N GLU A 653 -16.66 5.29 -22.76
CA GLU A 653 -17.68 5.71 -21.80
C GLU A 653 -17.46 5.09 -20.41
N LEU A 654 -17.56 5.93 -19.38
CA LEU A 654 -17.64 5.51 -17.97
C LEU A 654 -19.03 5.87 -17.43
N ARG A 655 -19.83 4.89 -17.03
CA ARG A 655 -21.21 5.11 -16.60
C ARG A 655 -21.37 4.82 -15.12
N LEU A 656 -21.71 5.85 -14.35
CA LEU A 656 -22.09 5.73 -12.95
C LEU A 656 -23.62 5.62 -12.88
N VAL A 657 -24.12 4.38 -12.79
CA VAL A 657 -25.58 4.13 -12.70
C VAL A 657 -26.06 4.40 -11.29
N GLY A 658 -27.21 5.08 -11.16
CA GLY A 658 -27.89 5.30 -9.88
C GLY A 658 -27.01 5.99 -8.84
N SER A 659 -26.84 5.37 -7.67
CA SER A 659 -26.08 5.95 -6.56
C SER A 659 -24.59 5.61 -6.55
N SER A 660 -24.03 5.09 -7.65
CA SER A 660 -22.60 4.80 -7.75
C SER A 660 -21.73 6.05 -7.72
N GLN A 661 -20.46 5.86 -7.35
CA GLN A 661 -19.50 6.96 -7.19
C GLN A 661 -18.13 6.56 -7.70
N LEU A 662 -17.42 7.54 -8.27
CA LEU A 662 -16.01 7.41 -8.64
C LEU A 662 -15.16 8.20 -7.65
N VAL A 663 -14.21 7.56 -6.96
CA VAL A 663 -13.29 8.22 -6.03
C VAL A 663 -11.84 8.02 -6.45
N GLN A 664 -11.10 9.11 -6.66
CA GLN A 664 -9.66 9.07 -6.91
C GLN A 664 -8.88 9.53 -5.69
N THR A 665 -7.76 8.85 -5.42
CA THR A 665 -7.05 8.97 -4.13
C THR A 665 -5.57 9.35 -4.23
N HIS A 666 -5.04 9.61 -5.41
CA HIS A 666 -3.68 10.14 -5.55
C HIS A 666 -3.56 11.51 -4.86
N THR A 667 -2.36 11.82 -4.41
CA THR A 667 -2.01 13.01 -3.63
C THR A 667 -1.16 14.01 -4.42
N THR A 668 -1.07 13.86 -5.75
CA THR A 668 -0.18 14.67 -6.59
C THR A 668 -0.60 16.14 -6.71
N GLY A 669 -1.86 16.45 -6.37
CA GLY A 669 -2.50 17.75 -6.59
C GLY A 669 -2.86 18.04 -8.05
N ASN A 670 -2.30 17.29 -9.00
CA ASN A 670 -2.57 17.45 -10.42
C ASN A 670 -3.76 16.60 -10.86
N ASN A 671 -4.50 17.07 -11.86
CA ASN A 671 -5.49 16.22 -12.52
C ASN A 671 -4.78 15.13 -13.35
N LEU A 672 -5.10 13.85 -13.12
CA LEU A 672 -4.49 12.73 -13.83
C LEU A 672 -5.45 12.12 -14.87
N ASN A 673 -6.65 12.68 -15.03
CA ASN A 673 -7.65 12.19 -15.99
C ASN A 673 -7.45 12.79 -17.39
N SER A 674 -7.49 11.94 -18.40
CA SER A 674 -7.26 12.30 -19.81
C SER A 674 -8.16 11.50 -20.77
N GLY A 675 -8.03 11.79 -22.07
CA GLY A 675 -8.80 11.14 -23.15
C GLY A 675 -10.03 11.94 -23.61
N SER A 676 -10.63 11.50 -24.73
CA SER A 676 -11.77 12.16 -25.39
C SER A 676 -13.15 11.61 -25.00
N GLY A 677 -13.17 10.57 -24.18
CA GLY A 677 -14.37 9.88 -23.71
C GLY A 677 -15.15 10.65 -22.65
N LYS A 678 -16.27 10.07 -22.23
CA LYS A 678 -17.26 10.71 -21.34
C LYS A 678 -17.55 9.86 -20.10
N LEU A 679 -17.66 10.53 -18.96
CA LEU A 679 -18.36 10.04 -17.79
C LEU A 679 -19.84 10.44 -17.89
N PHE A 680 -20.75 9.55 -17.48
CA PHE A 680 -22.18 9.81 -17.32
C PHE A 680 -22.59 9.56 -15.87
N VAL A 681 -23.26 10.53 -15.25
CA VAL A 681 -23.82 10.40 -13.90
C VAL A 681 -25.07 11.27 -13.75
N ASP A 682 -26.14 10.69 -13.24
CA ASP A 682 -27.41 11.39 -13.03
C ASP A 682 -27.47 12.09 -11.67
N GLN A 683 -28.06 13.28 -11.65
CA GLN A 683 -28.38 14.05 -10.44
C GLN A 683 -29.77 14.69 -10.55
N THR A 684 -30.58 14.51 -9.52
CA THR A 684 -31.97 14.96 -9.40
C THR A 684 -32.06 16.22 -8.54
N ALA A 685 -32.81 17.21 -9.05
CA ALA A 685 -33.12 18.41 -8.30
C ALA A 685 -34.01 18.12 -7.08
N THR A 686 -33.80 18.83 -5.98
CA THR A 686 -34.53 18.62 -4.72
C THR A 686 -35.82 19.42 -4.61
N SER A 687 -35.90 20.49 -5.39
CA SER A 687 -37.07 21.32 -5.62
C SER A 687 -37.85 20.84 -6.83
N SER A 688 -39.18 20.79 -6.74
CA SER A 688 -40.05 20.41 -7.88
C SER A 688 -40.74 21.59 -8.57
N SER A 689 -40.50 22.82 -8.09
CA SER A 689 -41.22 24.01 -8.55
C SER A 689 -40.33 24.96 -9.35
N VAL A 690 -40.89 25.53 -10.42
CA VAL A 690 -40.27 26.54 -11.30
C VAL A 690 -39.85 27.83 -10.57
N TYR A 691 -40.39 28.08 -9.38
CA TYR A 691 -40.03 29.23 -8.56
C TYR A 691 -38.78 29.03 -7.70
N GLN A 692 -38.32 27.79 -7.55
CA GLN A 692 -37.31 27.44 -6.57
C GLN A 692 -35.92 27.47 -7.21
N SER A 693 -35.00 28.18 -6.55
CA SER A 693 -33.60 28.21 -6.98
C SER A 693 -32.86 26.97 -6.49
N GLY A 694 -32.14 26.32 -7.41
CA GLY A 694 -31.16 25.27 -7.11
C GLY A 694 -29.76 25.75 -7.48
N TYR A 695 -28.78 25.43 -6.64
CA TYR A 695 -27.38 25.74 -6.90
C TYR A 695 -26.60 24.50 -7.26
N TRP A 696 -25.90 24.58 -8.38
CA TRP A 696 -25.26 23.44 -9.03
C TRP A 696 -23.79 23.75 -9.31
N SER A 697 -22.96 22.71 -9.31
CA SER A 697 -21.57 22.69 -9.79
C SER A 697 -21.39 21.49 -10.72
N SER A 698 -20.23 21.40 -11.38
CA SER A 698 -19.96 20.30 -12.33
C SER A 698 -18.92 19.31 -11.81
N PRO A 699 -19.20 18.00 -11.80
CA PRO A 699 -18.23 16.94 -11.52
C PRO A 699 -17.34 16.60 -12.73
N VAL A 700 -17.67 17.16 -13.90
CA VAL A 700 -16.99 16.93 -15.17
C VAL A 700 -16.57 18.25 -15.81
N ARG A 701 -15.63 18.18 -16.74
CA ARG A 701 -15.32 19.25 -17.69
C ARG A 701 -15.71 18.83 -19.10
N ASN A 702 -15.67 19.78 -20.03
CA ASN A 702 -15.91 19.46 -21.44
C ASN A 702 -14.90 18.39 -21.93
N SER A 703 -15.40 17.44 -22.72
CA SER A 703 -14.66 16.23 -23.09
C SER A 703 -13.40 16.56 -23.88
N GLY A 704 -12.27 15.93 -23.55
CA GLY A 704 -11.00 16.12 -24.24
C GLY A 704 -10.32 17.48 -23.99
N THR A 705 -10.86 18.32 -23.10
CA THR A 705 -10.21 19.59 -22.73
C THR A 705 -9.16 19.40 -21.63
N THR A 706 -8.16 20.27 -21.61
CA THR A 706 -7.13 20.25 -20.57
C THR A 706 -7.72 20.57 -19.19
N PRO A 707 -7.22 19.97 -18.10
CA PRO A 707 -7.69 20.25 -16.76
C PRO A 707 -7.66 21.75 -16.40
N GLY A 708 -8.65 22.20 -15.63
CA GLY A 708 -8.77 23.61 -15.21
C GLY A 708 -9.30 24.57 -16.28
N THR A 709 -9.58 24.09 -17.49
CA THR A 709 -10.23 24.92 -18.54
C THR A 709 -11.66 25.27 -18.14
N PRO A 710 -12.12 26.52 -18.37
CA PRO A 710 -13.52 26.88 -18.18
C PRO A 710 -14.49 26.03 -19.00
N PHE A 711 -15.65 25.71 -18.44
CA PHE A 711 -16.75 24.98 -19.07
C PHE A 711 -18.02 25.86 -19.18
N SER A 712 -18.91 25.48 -20.10
CA SER A 712 -20.26 26.04 -20.22
C SER A 712 -21.29 25.06 -19.64
N ILE A 713 -22.44 25.56 -19.20
CA ILE A 713 -23.51 24.71 -18.62
C ILE A 713 -24.01 23.71 -19.66
N ASN A 714 -24.17 24.16 -20.91
CA ASN A 714 -24.66 23.33 -22.02
C ASN A 714 -23.71 22.17 -22.36
N ASP A 715 -22.40 22.34 -22.17
CA ASP A 715 -21.43 21.28 -22.47
C ASP A 715 -21.52 20.12 -21.48
N VAL A 716 -21.77 20.41 -20.20
CA VAL A 716 -21.64 19.44 -19.11
C VAL A 716 -22.95 18.89 -18.58
N LEU A 717 -24.07 19.62 -18.72
CA LEU A 717 -25.38 19.25 -18.15
C LEU A 717 -26.37 18.87 -19.25
N LYS A 718 -26.91 17.66 -19.17
CA LYS A 718 -27.84 17.06 -20.14
C LYS A 718 -29.15 16.65 -19.49
N ASP A 719 -30.17 16.38 -20.31
CA ASP A 719 -31.45 15.87 -19.83
C ASP A 719 -31.34 14.39 -19.47
N GLY A 720 -31.67 14.07 -18.21
CA GLY A 720 -31.75 12.71 -17.67
C GLY A 720 -33.14 12.37 -17.13
N THR A 721 -34.16 13.17 -17.45
CA THR A 721 -35.51 13.04 -16.85
C THR A 721 -36.24 11.81 -17.36
N ASN A 722 -36.22 11.60 -18.68
CA ASN A 722 -37.02 10.57 -19.35
C ASN A 722 -36.22 9.30 -19.63
N VAL A 723 -34.91 9.44 -19.85
CA VAL A 723 -33.98 8.34 -20.05
C VAL A 723 -32.79 8.53 -19.11
N ALA A 724 -32.81 7.84 -17.98
CA ALA A 724 -31.73 7.83 -17.00
C ALA A 724 -30.48 7.12 -17.55
N THR A 725 -29.31 7.45 -17.00
CA THR A 725 -28.07 6.71 -17.25
C THR A 725 -28.24 5.25 -16.86
N SER A 726 -27.95 4.38 -17.82
CA SER A 726 -28.04 2.92 -17.67
C SER A 726 -26.71 2.28 -18.04
N ALA A 727 -26.53 0.99 -17.72
CA ALA A 727 -25.26 0.31 -17.96
C ALA A 727 -24.89 0.21 -19.45
N THR A 728 -25.89 0.14 -20.33
CA THR A 728 -25.73 0.09 -21.79
C THR A 728 -26.38 1.32 -22.41
N PRO A 729 -25.81 1.94 -23.47
CA PRO A 729 -26.37 3.17 -24.02
C PRO A 729 -27.81 2.99 -24.47
N THR A 730 -28.69 3.88 -23.97
CA THR A 730 -30.10 3.88 -24.37
C THR A 730 -30.39 5.09 -25.27
N VAL A 731 -31.21 4.88 -26.32
CA VAL A 731 -31.60 5.97 -27.24
C VAL A 731 -32.31 7.08 -26.47
N GLY A 732 -31.82 8.32 -26.60
CA GLY A 732 -32.38 9.50 -25.94
C GLY A 732 -31.75 9.84 -24.60
N GLU A 733 -30.82 9.03 -24.10
CA GLU A 733 -30.03 9.33 -22.91
C GLU A 733 -29.13 10.56 -23.12
N ALA A 734 -28.98 11.39 -22.07
CA ALA A 734 -28.12 12.57 -22.07
C ALA A 734 -28.35 13.53 -23.26
N ALA A 735 -29.62 13.73 -23.63
CA ALA A 735 -29.99 14.67 -24.68
C ALA A 735 -29.68 16.13 -24.28
N ASP A 736 -29.41 16.99 -25.27
CA ASP A 736 -29.19 18.42 -25.01
C ASP A 736 -30.46 19.07 -24.43
N ILE A 737 -30.28 19.85 -23.37
CA ILE A 737 -31.36 20.58 -22.70
C ILE A 737 -31.79 21.77 -23.57
N ASN A 738 -33.09 22.01 -23.66
CA ASN A 738 -33.59 23.23 -24.29
C ASN A 738 -33.48 24.43 -23.34
N PHE A 739 -32.94 25.56 -23.79
CA PHE A 739 -32.92 26.79 -23.00
C PHE A 739 -33.94 27.80 -23.53
N THR A 740 -34.81 28.30 -22.65
CA THR A 740 -35.89 29.24 -22.99
C THR A 740 -35.70 30.61 -22.33
N PRO A 741 -35.98 31.73 -23.02
CA PRO A 741 -35.95 33.07 -22.41
C PRO A 741 -37.21 33.37 -21.57
N ASN A 742 -38.13 32.42 -21.43
CA ASN A 742 -39.32 32.57 -20.57
C ASN A 742 -38.93 32.59 -19.08
N PHE A 743 -39.86 32.99 -18.20
CA PHE A 743 -39.63 32.91 -16.76
C PHE A 743 -39.61 31.46 -16.25
N ASP A 744 -40.46 30.60 -16.80
CA ASP A 744 -40.58 29.20 -16.35
C ASP A 744 -39.91 28.27 -17.37
N GLY A 745 -39.24 27.25 -16.84
CA GLY A 745 -38.89 26.04 -17.60
C GLY A 745 -40.07 25.07 -17.67
N ASP A 746 -39.88 23.97 -18.37
CA ASP A 746 -40.90 22.94 -18.58
C ASP A 746 -40.26 21.54 -18.51
N SER A 747 -40.61 20.75 -17.50
CA SER A 747 -40.17 19.36 -17.35
C SER A 747 -41.01 18.36 -18.15
N SER A 748 -42.10 18.80 -18.78
CA SER A 748 -42.95 17.96 -19.62
C SER A 748 -42.58 17.98 -21.11
N SER A 749 -41.63 18.84 -21.50
CA SER A 749 -41.07 18.84 -22.85
C SER A 749 -40.02 17.75 -23.02
N GLU A 750 -39.83 17.30 -24.26
CA GLU A 750 -38.87 16.24 -24.63
C GLU A 750 -37.90 16.75 -25.71
N PRO A 751 -36.65 17.11 -25.38
CA PRO A 751 -36.04 17.21 -24.05
C PRO A 751 -36.63 18.33 -23.18
N ILE A 752 -36.36 18.30 -21.87
CA ILE A 752 -36.81 19.32 -20.90
C ILE A 752 -36.31 20.72 -21.28
N SER A 753 -36.99 21.77 -20.79
CA SER A 753 -36.54 23.14 -20.95
C SER A 753 -36.22 23.86 -19.64
N ILE A 754 -35.08 24.55 -19.59
CA ILE A 754 -34.66 25.40 -18.48
C ILE A 754 -34.72 26.87 -18.89
N SER A 755 -35.18 27.73 -17.99
CA SER A 755 -35.16 29.17 -18.21
C SER A 755 -33.75 29.75 -18.13
N SER A 756 -33.29 30.40 -19.21
CA SER A 756 -32.01 31.12 -19.25
C SER A 756 -32.03 32.42 -18.44
N ARG A 757 -33.21 32.93 -18.06
CA ARG A 757 -33.33 34.17 -17.25
C ARG A 757 -32.71 34.04 -15.86
N TRP A 758 -32.64 32.82 -15.35
CA TRP A 758 -32.20 32.55 -13.99
C TRP A 758 -30.80 31.97 -13.92
N LEU A 759 -30.15 31.73 -15.06
CA LEU A 759 -28.75 31.35 -15.09
C LEU A 759 -27.90 32.51 -14.59
N ALA A 760 -27.19 32.26 -13.48
CA ALA A 760 -26.40 33.28 -12.83
C ALA A 760 -25.16 32.71 -12.13
N LYS A 761 -24.08 33.49 -12.14
CA LYS A 761 -22.79 33.20 -11.49
C LYS A 761 -22.56 34.16 -10.32
N PHE A 762 -22.00 33.67 -9.22
CA PHE A 762 -21.62 34.49 -8.06
C PHE A 762 -20.30 34.00 -7.47
N VAL A 763 -19.18 34.36 -8.08
CA VAL A 763 -17.84 33.99 -7.59
C VAL A 763 -17.07 35.26 -7.29
N ASN A 764 -16.54 35.36 -6.08
CA ASN A 764 -15.79 36.47 -5.53
C ASN A 764 -16.43 37.85 -5.84
N ALA A 765 -17.74 37.94 -5.64
CA ALA A 765 -18.55 39.06 -6.10
C ALA A 765 -19.36 39.73 -4.97
N SER A 766 -19.97 40.88 -5.29
CA SER A 766 -20.94 41.55 -4.41
C SER A 766 -22.37 41.49 -4.96
N ASP A 767 -22.54 41.13 -6.23
CA ASP A 767 -23.84 40.85 -6.84
C ASP A 767 -23.69 39.75 -7.89
N TRP A 768 -24.82 39.13 -8.25
CA TRP A 768 -24.89 38.09 -9.27
C TRP A 768 -24.57 38.64 -10.66
N THR A 769 -23.73 37.93 -11.40
CA THR A 769 -23.71 38.02 -12.87
C THR A 769 -24.89 37.22 -13.40
N ARG A 770 -25.92 37.90 -13.89
CA ARG A 770 -27.20 37.30 -14.34
C ARG A 770 -27.25 37.18 -15.86
N PHE A 771 -28.21 36.41 -16.34
CA PHE A 771 -28.42 36.16 -17.78
C PHE A 771 -27.18 35.57 -18.43
N VAL A 772 -26.54 34.65 -17.71
CA VAL A 772 -25.41 33.88 -18.23
C VAL A 772 -25.92 33.08 -19.42
N ASP A 773 -25.24 33.19 -20.56
CA ASP A 773 -25.52 32.35 -21.72
C ASP A 773 -25.12 30.90 -21.36
N PRO A 774 -26.00 29.91 -21.53
CA PRO A 774 -25.68 28.52 -21.20
C PRO A 774 -24.51 27.96 -22.01
N THR A 775 -24.15 28.59 -23.15
CA THR A 775 -23.04 28.19 -24.03
C THR A 775 -21.72 28.91 -23.74
N ASP A 776 -21.71 29.90 -22.85
CA ASP A 776 -20.49 30.64 -22.49
C ASP A 776 -19.58 29.80 -21.57
N PRO A 777 -18.32 29.52 -21.96
CA PRO A 777 -17.40 28.73 -21.14
C PRO A 777 -16.74 29.61 -20.07
N ILE A 778 -17.48 29.94 -19.02
CA ILE A 778 -17.04 30.90 -17.98
C ILE A 778 -16.90 30.29 -16.59
N PHE A 779 -17.22 29.01 -16.41
CA PHE A 779 -17.15 28.35 -15.10
C PHE A 779 -15.88 27.51 -14.98
N LEU A 780 -15.09 27.73 -13.94
CA LEU A 780 -13.98 26.85 -13.59
C LEU A 780 -14.48 25.65 -12.77
N PRO A 781 -13.84 24.46 -12.85
CA PRO A 781 -14.21 23.32 -12.01
C PRO A 781 -14.19 23.67 -10.52
N GLY A 782 -15.35 23.60 -9.87
CA GLY A 782 -15.57 23.98 -8.46
C GLY A 782 -16.32 25.31 -8.27
N GLU A 783 -16.55 26.09 -9.34
CA GLU A 783 -17.49 27.22 -9.31
C GLU A 783 -18.93 26.72 -9.49
N GLY A 784 -19.87 27.36 -8.79
CA GLY A 784 -21.30 27.06 -8.90
C GLY A 784 -22.08 28.07 -9.75
N TRP A 785 -23.26 27.65 -10.20
CA TRP A 785 -24.27 28.51 -10.82
C TRP A 785 -25.64 28.33 -10.15
N ASN A 786 -26.49 29.34 -10.32
CA ASN A 786 -27.91 29.26 -10.02
C ASN A 786 -28.71 28.90 -11.26
N MET A 787 -29.72 28.06 -11.09
CA MET A 787 -30.82 27.90 -12.03
C MET A 787 -32.14 27.69 -11.28
N LYS A 788 -33.27 28.02 -11.92
CA LYS A 788 -34.57 27.62 -11.39
C LYS A 788 -34.82 26.15 -11.73
N SER A 789 -35.39 25.44 -10.77
CA SER A 789 -35.65 24.02 -10.93
C SER A 789 -36.87 23.75 -11.79
N VAL A 790 -36.95 22.54 -12.32
CA VAL A 790 -38.15 22.00 -12.96
C VAL A 790 -38.52 20.63 -12.37
N GLY A 791 -37.91 20.24 -11.25
CA GLY A 791 -38.12 18.91 -10.65
C GLY A 791 -37.60 17.75 -11.49
N ALA A 792 -36.60 18.01 -12.33
CA ALA A 792 -36.01 17.05 -13.28
C ALA A 792 -34.78 16.32 -12.72
N THR A 793 -34.42 15.26 -13.42
CA THR A 793 -33.10 14.60 -13.34
C THR A 793 -32.24 15.08 -14.49
N PHE A 794 -30.97 15.36 -14.20
CA PHE A 794 -30.00 15.81 -15.17
C PHE A 794 -28.83 14.84 -15.22
N THR A 795 -28.28 14.62 -16.41
CA THR A 795 -27.08 13.81 -16.59
C THR A 795 -25.87 14.72 -16.77
N PHE A 796 -24.88 14.60 -15.89
CA PHE A 796 -23.57 15.19 -16.13
C PHE A 796 -22.81 14.33 -17.14
N SER A 797 -22.33 14.96 -18.22
CA SER A 797 -21.62 14.28 -19.31
C SER A 797 -20.33 15.00 -19.67
N GLY A 798 -19.17 14.35 -19.50
CA GLY A 798 -17.87 14.95 -19.81
C GLY A 798 -16.67 14.20 -19.23
N THR A 799 -15.46 14.77 -19.31
CA THR A 799 -14.28 14.15 -18.69
C THR A 799 -14.34 14.37 -17.16
N PRO A 800 -14.19 13.32 -16.33
CA PRO A 800 -14.28 13.45 -14.86
C PRO A 800 -13.17 14.34 -14.30
N ASN A 801 -13.54 15.23 -13.39
CA ASN A 801 -12.60 16.07 -12.67
C ASN A 801 -11.94 15.30 -11.51
N ASP A 802 -10.65 15.59 -11.28
CA ASP A 802 -9.82 15.09 -10.18
C ASP A 802 -8.66 16.08 -9.91
N GLY A 803 -7.89 15.83 -8.85
CA GLY A 803 -6.80 16.70 -8.42
C GLY A 803 -7.30 17.91 -7.62
N ASP A 804 -6.44 18.91 -7.44
CA ASP A 804 -6.74 20.07 -6.59
C ASP A 804 -7.27 21.27 -7.40
N TYR A 805 -8.27 21.97 -6.86
CA TYR A 805 -8.82 23.20 -7.46
C TYR A 805 -8.82 24.34 -6.45
N SER A 806 -8.20 25.46 -6.81
CA SER A 806 -7.99 26.61 -5.92
C SER A 806 -8.76 27.86 -6.35
N PHE A 807 -9.26 28.61 -5.37
CA PHE A 807 -10.11 29.78 -5.56
C PHE A 807 -9.70 30.94 -4.65
N THR A 808 -9.62 32.15 -5.22
CA THR A 808 -9.40 33.35 -4.42
C THR A 808 -10.69 33.80 -3.75
N LEU A 809 -10.60 34.07 -2.45
CA LEU A 809 -11.69 34.64 -1.65
C LEU A 809 -11.29 36.03 -1.16
N ASP A 810 -11.89 37.08 -1.70
CA ASP A 810 -11.68 38.44 -1.18
C ASP A 810 -12.60 38.72 0.01
N GLN A 811 -12.10 39.58 0.91
CA GLN A 811 -12.85 40.03 2.07
C GLN A 811 -14.23 40.59 1.67
N ASN A 812 -15.26 40.19 2.41
CA ASN A 812 -16.66 40.64 2.26
C ASN A 812 -17.27 40.37 0.88
N LYS A 813 -16.76 39.38 0.15
CA LYS A 813 -17.36 38.85 -1.07
C LYS A 813 -18.03 37.51 -0.80
N PHE A 814 -19.14 37.25 -1.49
CA PHE A 814 -19.75 35.92 -1.47
C PHE A 814 -19.20 35.08 -2.62
N ASN A 815 -19.15 33.79 -2.38
CA ASN A 815 -18.62 32.81 -3.31
C ASN A 815 -19.58 31.61 -3.35
N LEU A 816 -20.24 31.41 -4.49
CA LEU A 816 -20.97 30.20 -4.82
C LEU A 816 -19.99 29.22 -5.48
N ILE A 817 -19.55 28.26 -4.69
CA ILE A 817 -18.64 27.19 -5.08
C ILE A 817 -19.33 25.85 -4.90
N GLY A 818 -18.80 24.75 -5.40
CA GLY A 818 -19.44 23.46 -5.25
C GLY A 818 -18.54 22.28 -5.47
N ASN A 819 -19.05 21.10 -5.15
CA ASN A 819 -18.33 19.85 -5.30
C ASN A 819 -17.89 19.65 -6.76
N PRO A 820 -16.58 19.67 -7.08
CA PRO A 820 -16.09 19.52 -8.43
C PRO A 820 -15.92 18.06 -8.85
N TYR A 821 -16.18 17.08 -7.98
CA TYR A 821 -15.80 15.68 -8.19
C TYR A 821 -17.01 14.75 -8.46
N PRO A 822 -16.82 13.63 -9.19
CA PRO A 822 -17.84 12.59 -9.41
C PRO A 822 -18.04 11.64 -8.21
N SER A 823 -17.94 12.19 -6.99
CA SER A 823 -18.22 11.53 -5.72
C SER A 823 -18.66 12.55 -4.69
N ALA A 824 -19.27 12.11 -3.59
CA ALA A 824 -19.56 13.00 -2.49
C ALA A 824 -18.28 13.57 -1.84
N LEU A 825 -18.35 14.85 -1.49
CA LEU A 825 -17.30 15.59 -0.79
C LEU A 825 -17.63 15.65 0.71
N ASP A 826 -16.63 15.38 1.56
CA ASP A 826 -16.75 15.53 3.00
C ASP A 826 -16.60 17.00 3.41
N ALA A 827 -17.70 17.65 3.79
CA ALA A 827 -17.69 19.06 4.18
C ALA A 827 -16.77 19.33 5.39
N GLU A 828 -16.59 18.36 6.28
CA GLU A 828 -15.72 18.52 7.45
C GLU A 828 -14.25 18.53 7.05
N ALA A 829 -13.86 17.62 6.15
CA ALA A 829 -12.50 17.59 5.60
C ALA A 829 -12.22 18.89 4.85
N PHE A 830 -13.18 19.35 4.04
CA PHE A 830 -13.11 20.62 3.34
C PHE A 830 -12.97 21.83 4.28
N ILE A 831 -13.79 21.92 5.35
CA ILE A 831 -13.70 23.00 6.35
C ILE A 831 -12.34 22.94 7.06
N SER A 832 -11.88 21.75 7.45
CA SER A 832 -10.62 21.56 8.15
C SER A 832 -9.42 22.01 7.32
N ASP A 833 -9.35 21.56 6.06
CA ASP A 833 -8.28 21.91 5.12
C ASP A 833 -8.23 23.40 4.78
N ASN A 834 -9.36 24.11 4.92
CA ASN A 834 -9.52 25.52 4.56
C ASN A 834 -9.77 26.44 5.77
N SER A 835 -9.51 25.97 6.99
CA SER A 835 -9.93 26.65 8.22
C SER A 835 -9.42 28.09 8.40
N SER A 836 -8.30 28.46 7.78
CA SER A 836 -7.75 29.83 7.75
C SER A 836 -8.25 30.71 6.59
N GLU A 837 -8.88 30.10 5.58
CA GLU A 837 -9.07 30.73 4.27
C GLU A 837 -10.40 31.46 4.15
N PHE A 838 -11.41 31.00 4.88
CA PHE A 838 -12.79 31.51 4.90
C PHE A 838 -13.37 31.44 6.32
N ASN A 839 -14.65 31.79 6.48
CA ASN A 839 -15.28 31.82 7.80
C ASN A 839 -15.56 30.45 8.43
N GLY A 840 -15.26 29.34 7.76
CA GLY A 840 -15.57 27.99 8.25
C GLY A 840 -17.06 27.63 8.26
N VAL A 841 -17.90 28.42 7.59
CA VAL A 841 -19.35 28.20 7.47
C VAL A 841 -19.76 27.96 6.03
N ILE A 842 -20.53 26.89 5.81
CA ILE A 842 -21.12 26.52 4.52
C ILE A 842 -22.63 26.77 4.58
N TYR A 843 -23.15 27.51 3.60
CA TYR A 843 -24.60 27.76 3.45
C TYR A 843 -25.14 27.13 2.17
N ILE A 844 -26.12 26.23 2.32
CA ILE A 844 -26.79 25.57 1.19
C ILE A 844 -28.22 26.08 1.14
N TYR A 845 -28.60 26.72 0.04
CA TYR A 845 -29.95 27.28 -0.08
C TYR A 845 -31.01 26.18 -0.14
N ASN A 846 -32.08 26.37 0.63
CA ASN A 846 -33.27 25.54 0.66
C ASN A 846 -34.48 26.42 0.31
N GLY A 847 -34.80 26.46 -0.98
CA GLY A 847 -35.92 27.23 -1.53
C GLY A 847 -37.27 26.51 -1.51
N SER A 848 -37.45 25.43 -0.73
CA SER A 848 -38.64 24.57 -0.76
C SER A 848 -39.98 25.30 -0.54
N SER A 849 -39.97 26.48 0.06
CA SER A 849 -41.15 27.34 0.28
C SER A 849 -41.31 28.49 -0.73
N ASP A 850 -40.41 28.63 -1.71
CA ASP A 850 -40.53 29.68 -2.73
C ASP A 850 -41.62 29.34 -3.74
N ASN A 851 -42.49 30.31 -4.02
CA ASN A 851 -43.65 30.17 -4.91
C ASN A 851 -43.85 31.36 -5.88
N THR A 852 -42.83 32.21 -6.03
CA THR A 852 -42.87 33.43 -6.83
C THR A 852 -41.49 33.69 -7.46
N HIS A 853 -41.45 34.50 -8.52
CA HIS A 853 -40.21 34.99 -9.15
C HIS A 853 -39.78 36.37 -8.64
N VAL A 854 -40.56 36.95 -7.73
CA VAL A 854 -40.25 38.25 -7.12
C VAL A 854 -39.23 38.03 -6.01
N ARG A 855 -37.99 38.48 -6.24
CA ARG A 855 -36.86 38.29 -5.32
C ARG A 855 -37.12 38.72 -3.87
N GLY A 856 -37.87 39.80 -3.68
CA GLY A 856 -38.20 40.33 -2.35
C GLY A 856 -39.18 39.47 -1.56
N ASP A 857 -39.88 38.57 -2.25
CA ASP A 857 -40.92 37.70 -1.68
C ASP A 857 -40.40 36.25 -1.51
N TYR A 858 -39.11 36.00 -1.78
CA TYR A 858 -38.50 34.69 -1.54
C TYR A 858 -38.49 34.39 -0.04
N SER A 859 -38.92 33.18 0.32
CA SER A 859 -39.09 32.75 1.70
C SER A 859 -38.20 31.56 2.07
N GLY A 860 -37.34 31.13 1.15
CA GLY A 860 -36.35 30.09 1.34
C GLY A 860 -35.39 30.35 2.51
N THR A 861 -34.79 29.26 2.98
CA THR A 861 -33.87 29.24 4.12
C THR A 861 -32.52 28.64 3.72
N TYR A 862 -31.60 28.47 4.67
CA TYR A 862 -30.31 27.86 4.41
C TYR A 862 -30.04 26.70 5.37
N ASN A 863 -29.67 25.56 4.82
CA ASN A 863 -28.99 24.52 5.57
C ASN A 863 -27.57 25.00 5.84
N THR A 864 -27.13 24.86 7.08
CA THR A 864 -25.88 25.47 7.56
C THR A 864 -24.98 24.39 8.13
N ILE A 865 -23.71 24.40 7.74
CA ILE A 865 -22.69 23.45 8.20
C ILE A 865 -21.50 24.23 8.74
N VAL A 866 -21.07 23.89 9.94
CA VAL A 866 -19.81 24.31 10.56
C VAL A 866 -19.07 23.08 11.06
N SER A 867 -17.84 23.25 11.54
CA SER A 867 -17.07 22.10 12.03
C SER A 867 -17.83 21.30 13.11
N GLY A 868 -18.11 20.04 12.79
CA GLY A 868 -18.75 19.05 13.65
C GLY A 868 -20.27 19.17 13.81
N VAL A 869 -20.94 20.20 13.25
CA VAL A 869 -22.39 20.41 13.44
C VAL A 869 -23.07 20.88 12.17
N THR A 870 -24.24 20.31 11.89
CA THR A 870 -25.11 20.68 10.77
C THR A 870 -26.51 21.04 11.25
N VAL A 871 -27.15 21.98 10.56
CA VAL A 871 -28.56 22.35 10.74
C VAL A 871 -29.25 22.33 9.38
N GLY A 872 -30.38 21.64 9.27
CA GLY A 872 -31.18 21.54 8.05
C GLY A 872 -30.66 20.56 6.97
N GLY A 873 -29.40 20.09 7.05
CA GLY A 873 -28.81 19.16 6.10
C GLY A 873 -27.76 18.22 6.71
N GLY A 874 -27.19 17.34 5.89
CA GLY A 874 -26.13 16.41 6.27
C GLY A 874 -24.70 16.96 6.06
N ARG A 875 -23.70 16.11 6.30
CA ARG A 875 -22.26 16.44 6.21
C ARG A 875 -21.68 16.26 4.80
N TYR A 876 -22.19 15.30 4.04
CA TYR A 876 -21.60 14.93 2.74
C TYR A 876 -22.30 15.68 1.62
N LEU A 877 -21.53 16.42 0.84
CA LEU A 877 -22.02 17.22 -0.28
C LEU A 877 -22.07 16.32 -1.53
N PRO A 878 -23.25 16.01 -2.09
CA PRO A 878 -23.36 15.10 -3.24
C PRO A 878 -22.74 15.69 -4.51
N ILE A 879 -22.73 14.89 -5.57
CA ILE A 879 -22.19 15.24 -6.89
C ILE A 879 -22.93 16.48 -7.41
N GLY A 880 -22.19 17.51 -7.81
CA GLY A 880 -22.77 18.74 -8.36
C GLY A 880 -23.47 19.66 -7.36
N GLN A 881 -23.40 19.43 -6.04
CA GLN A 881 -23.92 20.36 -5.03
C GLN A 881 -23.05 21.62 -4.92
N ALA A 882 -23.64 22.79 -5.17
CA ALA A 882 -23.04 24.07 -4.85
C ALA A 882 -23.59 24.69 -3.55
N PHE A 883 -22.77 25.55 -2.94
CA PHE A 883 -22.98 26.15 -1.63
C PHE A 883 -22.22 27.49 -1.53
N PHE A 884 -22.66 28.33 -0.60
CA PHE A 884 -22.04 29.62 -0.33
C PHE A 884 -21.00 29.54 0.78
N VAL A 885 -19.90 30.26 0.56
CA VAL A 885 -18.88 30.59 1.56
C VAL A 885 -18.55 32.08 1.51
N THR A 886 -18.02 32.61 2.62
CA THR A 886 -17.60 34.02 2.76
C THR A 886 -16.29 34.11 3.54
N LYS A 887 -15.58 35.24 3.37
CA LYS A 887 -14.39 35.60 4.14
C LYS A 887 -14.60 36.98 4.77
N GLU A 888 -14.55 37.06 6.09
CA GLU A 888 -14.68 38.31 6.86
C GLU A 888 -13.33 38.91 7.27
N THR A 889 -12.32 38.06 7.48
CA THR A 889 -10.97 38.48 7.86
C THR A 889 -10.32 39.34 6.76
N PRO A 890 -9.59 40.41 7.11
CA PRO A 890 -8.88 41.25 6.14
C PRO A 890 -7.94 40.47 5.20
N GLY A 891 -7.89 40.89 3.94
CA GLY A 891 -7.05 40.28 2.89
C GLY A 891 -7.79 39.26 2.02
N SER A 892 -7.04 38.61 1.12
CA SER A 892 -7.53 37.51 0.29
C SER A 892 -7.15 36.16 0.89
N GLY A 893 -8.03 35.16 0.81
CA GLY A 893 -7.75 33.76 1.12
C GLY A 893 -7.67 32.91 -0.15
N THR A 894 -7.15 31.69 -0.05
CA THR A 894 -7.13 30.70 -1.14
C THR A 894 -7.79 29.42 -0.68
N LEU A 895 -9.02 29.18 -1.16
CA LEU A 895 -9.79 28.00 -0.84
C LEU A 895 -9.47 26.87 -1.82
N VAL A 896 -9.26 25.66 -1.32
CA VAL A 896 -8.78 24.51 -2.09
C VAL A 896 -9.68 23.28 -1.91
N PHE A 897 -10.13 22.72 -3.03
CA PHE A 897 -10.67 21.37 -3.10
C PHE A 897 -9.54 20.37 -3.32
N LYS A 898 -9.58 19.21 -2.66
CA LYS A 898 -8.57 18.15 -2.76
C LYS A 898 -9.18 16.77 -2.89
N ASN A 899 -8.46 15.84 -3.51
CA ASN A 899 -8.85 14.42 -3.52
C ASN A 899 -8.99 13.83 -2.11
N SER A 900 -8.21 14.29 -1.12
CA SER A 900 -8.29 13.85 0.29
C SER A 900 -9.61 14.20 0.98
N GLN A 901 -10.39 15.11 0.41
CA GLN A 901 -11.71 15.51 0.92
C GLN A 901 -12.83 14.60 0.39
N ARG A 902 -12.53 13.71 -0.56
CA ARG A 902 -13.45 12.69 -1.09
C ARG A 902 -13.44 11.50 -0.15
N THR A 903 -14.58 10.82 0.01
CA THR A 903 -14.72 9.77 1.01
C THR A 903 -15.55 8.60 0.48
N LEU A 904 -15.18 7.38 0.89
CA LEU A 904 -15.88 6.15 0.52
C LEU A 904 -17.01 5.89 1.54
N ASN A 905 -18.08 6.68 1.45
CA ASN A 905 -19.25 6.45 2.30
C ASN A 905 -20.40 5.86 1.50
N ASP A 906 -21.01 4.83 2.09
CA ASP A 906 -22.31 4.32 1.69
C ASP A 906 -23.38 5.36 2.06
N LEU A 907 -23.64 6.25 1.10
CA LEU A 907 -24.67 7.26 1.19
C LEU A 907 -25.96 6.66 0.62
N SER A 908 -27.03 6.69 1.42
CA SER A 908 -28.30 6.01 1.11
C SER A 908 -28.97 6.46 -0.19
N ASP A 909 -28.57 7.61 -0.73
CA ASP A 909 -28.99 8.15 -2.03
C ASP A 909 -28.12 9.37 -2.39
N THR A 910 -27.19 9.22 -3.32
CA THR A 910 -26.36 10.31 -3.89
C THR A 910 -26.98 11.00 -5.10
N GLY A 911 -28.14 10.53 -5.58
CA GLY A 911 -28.78 11.09 -6.77
C GLY A 911 -29.39 12.47 -6.51
N VAL A 912 -29.83 12.75 -5.28
CA VAL A 912 -30.58 13.98 -4.96
C VAL A 912 -29.66 15.08 -4.37
N ILE A 913 -29.65 16.30 -4.95
CA ILE A 913 -28.76 17.43 -4.59
C ILE A 913 -29.16 18.14 -3.27
N VAL A 914 -29.01 17.43 -2.16
CA VAL A 914 -29.08 17.97 -0.80
C VAL A 914 -28.01 17.26 0.03
N ALA A 915 -27.30 17.99 0.90
CA ALA A 915 -26.28 17.41 1.75
C ALA A 915 -26.80 16.21 2.58
N LYS A 916 -26.04 15.12 2.59
CA LYS A 916 -26.45 13.79 3.07
C LYS A 916 -25.78 13.41 4.39
N THR A 917 -26.46 12.56 5.15
CA THR A 917 -25.89 11.85 6.31
C THR A 917 -25.38 10.48 5.87
N SER A 918 -24.30 9.99 6.47
CA SER A 918 -23.85 8.61 6.24
C SER A 918 -24.82 7.62 6.91
N SER A 919 -25.06 6.49 6.25
CA SER A 919 -25.90 5.41 6.77
C SER A 919 -25.22 4.60 7.89
N LYS A 920 -23.87 4.67 7.99
CA LYS A 920 -23.04 3.76 8.79
C LYS A 920 -22.09 4.43 9.79
N GLN A 921 -21.91 5.76 9.77
CA GLN A 921 -21.01 6.45 10.69
C GLN A 921 -21.73 7.40 11.66
N LYS A 922 -21.54 7.17 12.97
CA LYS A 922 -21.71 8.22 13.98
C LYS A 922 -20.61 9.27 13.80
N SER A 923 -20.98 10.54 13.83
CA SER A 923 -20.05 11.67 13.87
C SER A 923 -18.90 11.42 14.86
N THR A 924 -17.66 11.55 14.40
CA THR A 924 -16.43 11.30 15.18
C THR A 924 -16.02 12.47 16.09
N ARG A 925 -16.66 13.64 15.97
CA ARG A 925 -16.46 14.76 16.90
C ARG A 925 -17.62 14.84 17.88
N ASP A 926 -17.34 14.28 19.04
CA ASP A 926 -18.32 13.91 20.04
C ASP A 926 -18.41 15.03 21.10
N PHE A 927 -18.84 16.23 20.66
CA PHE A 927 -19.10 17.39 21.52
C PHE A 927 -20.52 17.33 22.07
N SER A 928 -20.69 17.78 23.31
CA SER A 928 -22.03 18.01 23.85
C SER A 928 -22.74 19.04 22.97
N THR A 929 -23.92 18.69 22.46
CA THR A 929 -24.66 19.50 21.49
C THR A 929 -26.14 19.43 21.82
N ILE A 930 -26.81 20.58 21.76
CA ILE A 930 -28.26 20.68 21.86
C ILE A 930 -28.81 21.37 20.62
N LYS A 931 -29.85 20.78 20.01
CA LYS A 931 -30.62 21.39 18.92
C LYS A 931 -32.06 21.59 19.35
N ILE A 932 -32.58 22.80 19.14
CA ILE A 932 -33.94 23.19 19.50
C ILE A 932 -34.72 23.50 18.23
N ASP A 933 -35.89 22.88 18.11
CA ASP A 933 -36.87 23.15 17.07
C ASP A 933 -37.89 24.18 17.54
N PHE A 934 -38.22 25.11 16.66
CA PHE A 934 -39.25 26.12 16.79
C PHE A 934 -40.25 25.96 15.65
N LYS A 935 -41.44 25.47 15.99
CA LYS A 935 -42.47 25.09 15.04
C LYS A 935 -43.68 26.00 15.15
N PHE A 936 -44.20 26.45 14.01
CA PHE A 936 -45.41 27.28 13.94
C PHE A 936 -46.16 27.06 12.62
N ASN A 937 -47.44 27.37 12.62
CA ASN A 937 -48.23 27.37 11.39
C ASN A 937 -48.04 28.71 10.67
N LEU A 938 -47.53 28.67 9.45
CA LEU A 938 -47.50 29.85 8.59
C LEU A 938 -48.91 30.14 8.06
N SER A 939 -49.64 29.09 7.68
CA SER A 939 -51.03 29.08 7.21
C SER A 939 -51.76 27.81 7.67
N GLU A 940 -53.03 27.61 7.28
CA GLU A 940 -53.78 26.37 7.59
C GLU A 940 -53.13 25.10 7.00
N SER A 941 -52.36 25.23 5.92
CA SER A 941 -51.74 24.09 5.22
C SER A 941 -50.21 24.09 5.27
N GLU A 942 -49.57 25.15 5.74
CA GLU A 942 -48.11 25.26 5.81
C GLU A 942 -47.63 25.37 7.25
N VAL A 943 -46.78 24.42 7.63
CA VAL A 943 -46.12 24.38 8.94
C VAL A 943 -44.64 24.59 8.73
N ARG A 944 -44.05 25.53 9.47
CA ARG A 944 -42.61 25.81 9.44
C ARG A 944 -41.96 25.32 10.71
N THR A 945 -40.74 24.80 10.56
CA THR A 945 -39.86 24.43 11.66
C THR A 945 -38.51 25.10 11.43
N ARG A 946 -38.05 25.88 12.41
CA ARG A 946 -36.67 26.37 12.49
C ARG A 946 -35.92 25.55 13.52
N THR A 947 -34.74 25.07 13.17
CA THR A 947 -33.82 24.45 14.13
C THR A 947 -32.65 25.40 14.39
N VAL A 948 -32.25 25.53 15.65
CA VAL A 948 -31.00 26.20 16.06
C VAL A 948 -30.14 25.22 16.86
N ALA A 949 -28.81 25.38 16.82
CA ALA A 949 -27.88 24.50 17.51
C ALA A 949 -26.89 25.24 18.40
N THR A 950 -26.67 24.74 19.60
CA THR A 950 -25.58 25.21 20.49
C THR A 950 -24.65 24.06 20.80
N VAL A 951 -23.34 24.33 20.68
CA VAL A 951 -22.28 23.34 20.79
C VAL A 951 -21.33 23.70 21.92
N PHE A 952 -21.20 22.80 22.88
CA PHE A 952 -20.37 23.01 24.07
C PHE A 952 -18.99 22.44 23.85
N ARG A 953 -18.00 23.31 23.58
CA ARG A 953 -16.66 22.90 23.13
C ARG A 953 -15.52 23.79 23.63
N GLY A 954 -15.73 24.48 24.75
CA GLY A 954 -14.69 25.27 25.42
C GLY A 954 -14.36 26.59 24.71
N LEU A 955 -15.30 27.13 23.95
CA LEU A 955 -15.21 28.44 23.28
C LEU A 955 -15.74 29.56 24.19
N THR A 956 -16.00 30.74 23.64
CA THR A 956 -16.45 31.91 24.39
C THR A 956 -17.96 32.14 24.28
N ASP A 957 -18.47 33.21 24.90
CA ASP A 957 -19.81 33.74 24.63
C ASP A 957 -19.81 34.84 23.56
N GLU A 958 -18.63 35.22 23.04
CA GLU A 958 -18.40 36.16 21.96
C GLU A 958 -18.34 35.44 20.60
N TYR A 959 -18.16 36.19 19.50
CA TYR A 959 -18.16 35.62 18.15
C TYR A 959 -16.87 34.83 17.86
N ASP A 960 -17.01 33.51 17.68
CA ASP A 960 -15.94 32.57 17.38
C ASP A 960 -16.03 32.11 15.90
N ILE A 961 -15.16 32.68 15.05
CA ILE A 961 -15.07 32.36 13.61
C ILE A 961 -14.84 30.85 13.37
N GLY A 962 -15.55 30.28 12.39
CA GLY A 962 -15.49 28.83 12.09
C GLY A 962 -16.41 27.96 12.95
N PHE A 963 -16.98 28.51 14.02
CA PHE A 963 -17.83 27.77 14.96
C PHE A 963 -19.21 28.41 15.12
N ASP A 964 -19.30 29.73 15.06
CA ASP A 964 -20.55 30.47 15.04
C ASP A 964 -21.01 30.77 13.61
N ALA A 965 -22.27 30.46 13.31
CA ALA A 965 -22.89 30.71 12.02
C ALA A 965 -24.02 31.73 12.13
N VAL A 966 -23.87 32.85 11.40
CA VAL A 966 -24.93 33.84 11.22
C VAL A 966 -26.08 33.23 10.44
N MET A 967 -27.32 33.46 10.89
CA MET A 967 -28.51 33.00 10.20
C MET A 967 -28.73 33.81 8.92
N TRP A 968 -28.68 33.12 7.77
CA TRP A 968 -29.13 33.68 6.50
C TRP A 968 -30.61 33.37 6.25
N GLY A 969 -31.32 34.33 5.67
CA GLY A 969 -32.75 34.17 5.36
C GLY A 969 -33.67 34.24 6.58
N LEU A 970 -33.35 35.12 7.56
CA LEU A 970 -34.22 35.40 8.70
C LEU A 970 -35.63 35.78 8.22
N GLN A 971 -36.64 35.11 8.76
CA GLN A 971 -38.05 35.32 8.38
C GLN A 971 -38.78 36.26 9.35
N PRO A 972 -39.92 36.85 8.98
CA PRO A 972 -40.70 37.73 9.86
C PRO A 972 -41.10 37.07 11.19
N THR A 973 -41.43 35.78 11.16
CA THR A 973 -41.55 34.92 12.34
C THR A 973 -40.41 33.89 12.35
N ASP A 974 -39.54 33.91 13.36
CA ASP A 974 -38.38 33.01 13.46
C ASP A 974 -37.80 32.88 14.89
N LEU A 975 -36.89 31.91 15.08
CA LEU A 975 -36.10 31.69 16.31
C LEU A 975 -34.60 31.74 15.97
N TYR A 976 -33.82 32.53 16.71
CA TYR A 976 -32.36 32.56 16.57
C TYR A 976 -31.63 32.70 17.91
N LEU A 977 -30.32 32.42 17.90
CA LEU A 977 -29.43 32.49 19.06
C LEU A 977 -28.75 33.86 19.14
N LYS A 978 -28.37 34.28 20.36
CA LYS A 978 -27.55 35.47 20.60
C LYS A 978 -26.09 35.08 20.78
N VAL A 979 -25.21 35.93 20.24
CA VAL A 979 -23.78 35.95 20.54
C VAL A 979 -23.47 37.30 21.17
N LYS A 980 -22.69 37.31 22.24
CA LYS A 980 -22.39 38.54 22.99
C LYS A 980 -21.58 39.51 22.14
N GLY A 981 -21.93 40.79 22.22
CA GLY A 981 -21.29 41.84 21.43
C GLY A 981 -21.73 41.89 19.96
N SER A 982 -22.60 40.98 19.51
CA SER A 982 -23.14 40.95 18.15
C SER A 982 -24.65 41.23 18.14
N THR A 983 -25.10 41.95 17.11
CA THR A 983 -26.53 42.17 16.83
C THR A 983 -27.07 41.23 15.75
N SER A 984 -26.23 40.38 15.18
CA SER A 984 -26.61 39.45 14.12
C SER A 984 -27.43 38.28 14.69
N PRO A 985 -28.39 37.72 13.94
CA PRO A 985 -29.06 36.49 14.31
C PRO A 985 -28.12 35.30 14.06
N TYR A 986 -28.01 34.34 14.98
CA TYR A 986 -27.20 33.13 14.80
C TYR A 986 -28.05 31.86 14.74
N ILE A 987 -27.67 30.92 13.87
CA ILE A 987 -28.34 29.63 13.72
C ILE A 987 -27.56 28.48 14.38
N ILE A 988 -26.23 28.60 14.45
CA ILE A 988 -25.35 27.70 15.19
C ILE A 988 -24.42 28.55 16.04
N THR A 989 -24.23 28.20 17.31
CA THR A 989 -23.22 28.81 18.18
C THR A 989 -22.33 27.78 18.86
N GLY A 990 -21.04 28.09 18.98
CA GLY A 990 -20.10 27.43 19.87
C GLY A 990 -20.02 28.16 21.21
N THR A 991 -19.85 27.44 22.31
CA THR A 991 -19.68 28.08 23.61
C THR A 991 -18.77 27.28 24.53
N PHE A 992 -18.71 27.69 25.81
CA PHE A 992 -17.97 27.05 26.89
C PHE A 992 -18.20 25.53 26.95
N ASN A 993 -17.36 24.84 27.72
CA ASN A 993 -17.63 23.43 28.03
C ASN A 993 -18.99 23.30 28.71
N PHE A 994 -19.66 22.16 28.52
CA PHE A 994 -20.99 21.95 29.06
C PHE A 994 -20.96 22.05 30.59
N ASP A 995 -21.82 22.92 31.12
CA ASP A 995 -22.07 23.11 32.53
C ASP A 995 -23.58 23.32 32.73
N GLU A 996 -24.14 22.71 33.77
CA GLU A 996 -25.58 22.74 34.04
C GLU A 996 -26.10 24.14 34.42
N SER A 997 -25.21 25.05 34.86
CA SER A 997 -25.55 26.44 35.14
C SER A 997 -25.66 27.31 33.90
N LEU A 998 -25.31 26.80 32.71
CA LEU A 998 -25.39 27.57 31.47
C LEU A 998 -26.84 27.88 31.10
N GLU A 999 -27.03 29.10 30.62
CA GLU A 999 -28.28 29.56 30.04
C GLU A 999 -28.02 30.00 28.60
N ILE A 1000 -28.74 29.42 27.65
CA ILE A 1000 -28.62 29.75 26.23
C ILE A 1000 -29.72 30.78 25.91
N PRO A 1001 -29.37 32.05 25.66
CA PRO A 1001 -30.34 33.06 25.27
C PRO A 1001 -30.86 32.81 23.86
N MET A 1002 -32.18 32.86 23.71
CA MET A 1002 -32.85 32.77 22.42
C MET A 1002 -33.66 34.03 22.15
N VAL A 1003 -33.74 34.42 20.87
CA VAL A 1003 -34.63 35.48 20.41
C VAL A 1003 -35.76 34.88 19.60
N VAL A 1004 -36.99 35.14 20.03
CA VAL A 1004 -38.21 34.76 19.31
C VAL A 1004 -38.77 36.01 18.69
N GLN A 1005 -38.93 36.02 17.37
CA GLN A 1005 -39.56 37.13 16.65
C GLN A 1005 -40.86 36.64 16.01
N LEU A 1006 -41.94 37.41 16.15
CA LEU A 1006 -43.26 37.11 15.59
C LEU A 1006 -43.84 38.31 14.85
N ASP A 1007 -44.32 38.09 13.63
CA ASP A 1007 -44.98 39.11 12.80
C ASP A 1007 -46.45 39.33 13.17
N GLN A 1008 -47.10 38.31 13.73
CA GLN A 1008 -48.48 38.34 14.21
C GLN A 1008 -48.65 37.45 15.44
N ASP A 1009 -49.80 37.52 16.09
CA ASP A 1009 -50.14 36.63 17.20
C ASP A 1009 -50.21 35.18 16.67
N ARG A 1010 -49.40 34.28 17.23
CA ARG A 1010 -49.31 32.88 16.78
C ARG A 1010 -49.10 31.93 17.96
N GLU A 1011 -49.57 30.69 17.79
CA GLU A 1011 -49.12 29.57 18.60
C GLU A 1011 -47.78 29.06 18.05
N VAL A 1012 -46.79 28.94 18.94
CA VAL A 1012 -45.45 28.45 18.63
C VAL A 1012 -45.11 27.28 19.53
N THR A 1013 -44.34 26.32 19.03
CA THR A 1013 -43.95 25.12 19.77
C THR A 1013 -42.44 24.97 19.82
N PHE A 1014 -41.89 24.80 21.02
CA PHE A 1014 -40.47 24.51 21.26
C PHE A 1014 -40.29 23.02 21.56
N SER A 1015 -39.28 22.39 20.98
CA SER A 1015 -38.92 20.99 21.27
C SER A 1015 -37.44 20.73 21.08
N ILE A 1016 -36.92 19.67 21.70
CA ILE A 1016 -35.56 19.19 21.45
C ILE A 1016 -35.56 18.39 20.16
N SER A 1017 -34.74 18.80 19.20
CA SER A 1017 -34.52 18.09 17.93
C SER A 1017 -33.46 17.00 18.11
N GLU A 1018 -32.36 17.36 18.77
CA GLU A 1018 -31.22 16.47 18.99
C GLU A 1018 -30.50 16.84 20.29
N LYS A 1019 -30.05 15.83 21.03
CA LYS A 1019 -29.31 15.95 22.28
C LYS A 1019 -28.15 14.97 22.24
N ILE A 1020 -26.93 15.48 22.16
CA ILE A 1020 -25.70 14.68 22.12
C ILE A 1020 -24.94 14.94 23.41
N LYS A 1021 -24.58 13.87 24.14
CA LYS A 1021 -23.76 13.95 25.38
C LYS A 1021 -24.24 14.98 26.41
N ILE A 1022 -25.54 15.11 26.57
CA ILE A 1022 -26.16 15.92 27.62
C ILE A 1022 -27.14 14.97 28.32
N ASN A 1023 -26.90 14.70 29.60
CA ASN A 1023 -27.74 13.78 30.38
C ASN A 1023 -28.68 14.52 31.34
N THR A 1024 -28.44 15.82 31.55
CA THR A 1024 -29.24 16.70 32.40
C THR A 1024 -30.56 17.06 31.70
N PRO A 1025 -31.68 17.18 32.44
CA PRO A 1025 -32.94 17.67 31.86
C PRO A 1025 -32.78 19.07 31.25
N VAL A 1026 -33.48 19.32 30.15
CA VAL A 1026 -33.45 20.57 29.39
C VAL A 1026 -34.78 21.28 29.53
N TYR A 1027 -34.75 22.53 29.95
CA TYR A 1027 -35.94 23.34 30.17
C TYR A 1027 -35.97 24.57 29.27
N LEU A 1028 -37.16 24.93 28.81
CA LEU A 1028 -37.47 26.28 28.33
C LEU A 1028 -37.83 27.16 29.54
N ASN A 1029 -36.96 28.11 29.88
CA ASN A 1029 -37.20 29.11 30.90
C ASN A 1029 -37.88 30.34 30.29
N ASP A 1030 -39.14 30.60 30.65
CA ASP A 1030 -39.86 31.84 30.36
C ASP A 1030 -39.73 32.79 31.56
N ARG A 1031 -38.79 33.73 31.47
CA ARG A 1031 -38.45 34.66 32.57
C ARG A 1031 -39.57 35.64 32.89
N VAL A 1032 -40.39 36.01 31.91
CA VAL A 1032 -41.50 36.95 32.12
C VAL A 1032 -42.60 36.29 32.95
N LEU A 1033 -42.86 35.01 32.70
CA LEU A 1033 -43.84 34.23 33.47
C LEU A 1033 -43.25 33.53 34.70
N ASN A 1034 -41.92 33.55 34.85
CA ASN A 1034 -41.16 32.79 35.84
C ASN A 1034 -41.54 31.29 35.84
N LYS A 1035 -41.51 30.67 34.65
CA LYS A 1035 -41.89 29.27 34.44
C LYS A 1035 -40.80 28.50 33.69
N PHE A 1036 -40.52 27.31 34.17
CA PHE A 1036 -39.65 26.33 33.51
C PHE A 1036 -40.52 25.23 32.90
N TYR A 1037 -40.34 24.96 31.61
CA TYR A 1037 -41.03 23.89 30.91
C TYR A 1037 -40.03 22.79 30.52
N ASN A 1038 -40.18 21.59 31.07
CA ASN A 1038 -39.30 20.46 30.78
C ASN A 1038 -39.52 19.97 29.34
N LEU A 1039 -38.54 20.19 28.45
CA LEU A 1039 -38.63 19.81 27.04
C LEU A 1039 -38.26 18.34 26.79
N ASP A 1040 -37.62 17.65 27.76
CA ASP A 1040 -37.39 16.21 27.67
C ASP A 1040 -38.69 15.41 27.91
N GLU A 1041 -39.66 15.96 28.63
CA GLU A 1041 -40.97 15.32 28.86
C GLU A 1041 -41.90 15.45 27.65
N ALA A 1042 -42.06 16.67 27.13
CA ALA A 1042 -42.90 16.95 25.97
C ALA A 1042 -42.55 18.30 25.31
N PRO A 1043 -42.82 18.46 24.00
CA PRO A 1043 -42.80 19.76 23.33
C PRO A 1043 -43.69 20.78 24.03
N LYS A 1044 -43.27 22.05 24.04
CA LYS A 1044 -44.00 23.13 24.69
C LYS A 1044 -44.59 24.13 23.69
N SER A 1045 -45.92 24.15 23.60
CA SER A 1045 -46.67 25.17 22.85
C SER A 1045 -47.03 26.39 23.71
N LEU A 1046 -46.88 27.58 23.13
CA LEU A 1046 -47.17 28.87 23.74
C LEU A 1046 -47.92 29.76 22.73
N ASN A 1047 -48.97 30.45 23.18
CA ASN A 1047 -49.61 31.50 22.40
C ASN A 1047 -48.92 32.82 22.73
N LEU A 1048 -48.28 33.42 21.72
CA LEU A 1048 -47.47 34.62 21.87
C LEU A 1048 -48.03 35.72 20.98
N ALA A 1049 -48.08 36.95 21.51
CA ALA A 1049 -48.43 38.13 20.73
C ALA A 1049 -47.31 38.50 19.75
N SER A 1050 -47.62 39.26 18.70
CA SER A 1050 -46.63 39.80 17.79
C SER A 1050 -45.57 40.65 18.51
N GLY A 1051 -44.32 40.59 18.03
CA GLY A 1051 -43.20 41.31 18.62
C GLY A 1051 -41.91 40.49 18.67
N THR A 1052 -40.87 41.10 19.24
CA THR A 1052 -39.55 40.49 19.44
C THR A 1052 -39.32 40.25 20.93
N TYR A 1053 -38.98 39.01 21.29
CA TYR A 1053 -38.69 38.56 22.63
C TYR A 1053 -37.22 38.15 22.72
N ASP A 1054 -36.35 39.09 23.08
CA ASP A 1054 -34.89 38.91 23.08
C ASP A 1054 -34.26 38.66 24.45
N ASP A 1055 -35.02 38.84 25.54
CA ASP A 1055 -34.61 38.57 26.93
C ASP A 1055 -35.68 37.79 27.74
N ARG A 1056 -36.55 37.04 27.06
CA ARG A 1056 -37.63 36.26 27.70
C ARG A 1056 -37.36 34.77 27.79
N PHE A 1057 -36.88 34.18 26.69
CA PHE A 1057 -36.78 32.72 26.54
C PHE A 1057 -35.32 32.26 26.56
N PHE A 1058 -35.04 31.31 27.44
CA PHE A 1058 -33.71 30.73 27.59
C PHE A 1058 -33.82 29.20 27.63
N ILE A 1059 -32.84 28.51 27.06
CA ILE A 1059 -32.63 27.09 27.37
C ILE A 1059 -31.75 27.01 28.60
N THR A 1060 -32.15 26.20 29.57
CA THR A 1060 -31.40 25.96 30.82
C THR A 1060 -31.42 24.48 31.15
N PHE A 1061 -30.52 24.06 32.03
CA PHE A 1061 -30.36 22.67 32.46
C PHE A 1061 -30.75 22.46 33.93
N THR A 1062 -31.37 23.48 34.56
CA THR A 1062 -31.94 23.39 35.91
C THR A 1062 -33.32 24.07 35.97
N ASP A 1063 -34.14 23.68 36.94
CA ASP A 1063 -35.49 24.24 37.17
C ASP A 1063 -35.50 25.33 38.25
N LYS A 1064 -34.33 25.87 38.61
CA LYS A 1064 -34.16 26.89 39.66
C LYS A 1064 -33.44 28.11 39.10
N THR A 1065 -33.91 29.30 39.45
CA THR A 1065 -33.17 30.53 39.29
C THR A 1065 -32.01 30.57 40.29
N LEU A 1066 -30.80 30.96 39.87
CA LEU A 1066 -29.71 31.35 40.77
C LEU A 1066 -30.08 32.66 41.49
N THR A 1067 -31.03 32.59 42.42
CA THR A 1067 -31.27 33.64 43.42
C THR A 1067 -30.44 33.31 44.65
N ASN A 1068 -29.62 34.27 45.12
CA ASN A 1068 -29.16 34.25 46.50
C ASN A 1068 -30.40 34.09 47.38
N GLU A 1069 -30.48 33.04 48.21
CA GLU A 1069 -31.57 32.96 49.19
C GLU A 1069 -31.51 34.23 50.05
N ASP A 1070 -32.58 35.03 50.03
CA ASP A 1070 -32.69 36.29 50.77
C ASP A 1070 -32.59 35.99 52.28
N PHE A 1071 -31.39 36.13 52.84
CA PHE A 1071 -31.19 36.24 54.30
C PHE A 1071 -32.08 37.37 54.85
N LYS A 1072 -32.87 37.09 55.89
CA LYS A 1072 -33.68 38.14 56.52
C LYS A 1072 -32.79 39.08 57.33
N GLU A 1073 -33.17 40.36 57.37
CA GLU A 1073 -32.35 41.43 57.95
C GLU A 1073 -32.08 41.28 59.48
N ASP A 1074 -32.83 40.40 60.15
CA ASP A 1074 -32.72 40.05 61.56
C ASP A 1074 -31.84 38.83 61.85
N GLU A 1075 -31.36 38.09 60.84
CA GLU A 1075 -30.47 36.91 60.97
C GLU A 1075 -29.02 37.29 61.31
N PHE A 1076 -28.62 38.52 60.96
CA PHE A 1076 -27.37 39.12 61.37
C PHE A 1076 -27.61 40.54 61.89
N LEU A 1077 -27.50 40.74 63.21
CA LEU A 1077 -27.62 42.05 63.82
C LEU A 1077 -26.24 42.70 63.94
N LEU A 1078 -26.19 43.99 63.61
CA LEU A 1078 -24.95 44.74 63.56
C LEU A 1078 -24.93 45.85 64.60
N SER A 1079 -23.88 45.91 65.40
CA SER A 1079 -23.66 47.05 66.29
C SER A 1079 -22.23 47.55 66.20
N ILE A 1080 -22.10 48.86 65.98
CA ILE A 1080 -20.82 49.57 66.03
C ILE A 1080 -20.78 50.27 67.39
N GLN A 1081 -19.91 49.83 68.31
CA GLN A 1081 -19.76 50.48 69.61
C GLN A 1081 -18.66 51.55 69.53
N GLY A 1082 -19.05 52.81 69.76
CA GLY A 1082 -18.20 53.98 69.54
C GLY A 1082 -17.12 54.20 70.61
N GLY A 1083 -15.90 54.47 70.12
CA GLY A 1083 -14.72 54.92 70.85
C GLY A 1083 -13.50 54.87 69.90
N ASP A 1084 -12.44 55.64 70.16
CA ASP A 1084 -11.29 55.93 69.26
C ASP A 1084 -10.51 54.70 68.71
N ASN A 1085 -10.94 53.47 69.02
CA ASN A 1085 -10.37 52.20 68.56
C ASN A 1085 -11.31 51.30 67.72
N GLY A 1086 -12.51 51.76 67.34
CA GLY A 1086 -13.35 51.16 66.28
C GLY A 1086 -13.57 49.65 66.36
N GLU A 1087 -14.35 49.18 67.34
CA GLU A 1087 -14.76 47.77 67.43
C GLU A 1087 -16.13 47.55 66.76
N PHE A 1088 -16.21 46.52 65.93
CA PHE A 1088 -17.38 46.16 65.15
C PHE A 1088 -17.87 44.77 65.55
N LEU A 1089 -19.14 44.68 65.97
CA LEU A 1089 -19.76 43.45 66.44
C LEU A 1089 -20.81 42.96 65.43
N ILE A 1090 -20.67 41.70 65.02
CA ILE A 1090 -21.69 40.94 64.29
C ILE A 1090 -22.35 39.97 65.27
N LYS A 1091 -23.67 40.04 65.41
CA LYS A 1091 -24.45 39.02 66.14
C LYS A 1091 -25.09 38.06 65.14
N ASN A 1092 -24.75 36.79 65.26
CA ASN A 1092 -25.28 35.70 64.46
C ASN A 1092 -26.50 35.10 65.15
N THR A 1093 -27.67 35.69 64.94
CA THR A 1093 -28.90 35.31 65.66
C THR A 1093 -29.46 33.95 65.23
N SER A 1094 -29.06 33.48 64.06
CA SER A 1094 -29.46 32.19 63.49
C SER A 1094 -28.45 31.05 63.72
N ASN A 1095 -27.32 31.31 64.39
CA ASN A 1095 -26.22 30.36 64.63
C ASN A 1095 -25.66 29.69 63.36
N TYR A 1096 -25.61 30.42 62.24
CA TYR A 1096 -25.00 29.90 61.01
C TYR A 1096 -23.49 29.69 61.17
N GLN A 1097 -22.93 28.71 60.47
CA GLN A 1097 -21.48 28.51 60.39
C GLN A 1097 -20.86 29.59 59.48
N ILE A 1098 -20.29 30.62 60.09
CA ILE A 1098 -19.64 31.71 59.36
C ILE A 1098 -18.24 31.25 58.94
N GLU A 1099 -18.02 31.19 57.63
CA GLU A 1099 -16.73 30.87 57.04
C GLU A 1099 -15.82 32.10 57.02
N THR A 1100 -16.32 33.22 56.50
CA THR A 1100 -15.52 34.45 56.31
C THR A 1100 -16.36 35.72 56.48
N VAL A 1101 -15.71 36.80 56.92
CA VAL A 1101 -16.29 38.15 57.02
C VAL A 1101 -15.39 39.13 56.28
N LYS A 1102 -15.96 39.90 55.36
CA LYS A 1102 -15.25 40.89 54.53
C LYS A 1102 -15.92 42.24 54.55
N LEU A 1103 -15.15 43.33 54.40
CA LEU A 1103 -15.66 44.67 54.10
C LEU A 1103 -15.05 45.19 52.81
N PHE A 1104 -15.89 45.80 51.99
CA PHE A 1104 -15.48 46.50 50.77
C PHE A 1104 -15.85 47.98 50.89
N ASN A 1105 -15.02 48.87 50.34
CA ASN A 1105 -15.42 50.26 50.14
C ASN A 1105 -16.43 50.36 48.97
N ILE A 1106 -17.01 51.55 48.76
CA ILE A 1106 -18.03 51.75 47.71
C ILE A 1106 -17.53 51.56 46.28
N LEU A 1107 -16.21 51.52 46.06
CA LEU A 1107 -15.57 51.23 44.78
C LEU A 1107 -15.31 49.73 44.58
N GLY A 1108 -15.71 48.88 45.53
CA GLY A 1108 -15.53 47.43 45.46
C GLY A 1108 -14.15 46.94 45.90
N ALA A 1109 -13.29 47.81 46.46
CA ALA A 1109 -11.99 47.38 46.98
C ALA A 1109 -12.13 46.79 48.39
N GLU A 1110 -11.54 45.60 48.62
CA GLU A 1110 -11.52 44.91 49.91
C GLU A 1110 -10.68 45.71 50.91
N VAL A 1111 -11.24 46.02 52.08
CA VAL A 1111 -10.59 46.80 53.16
C VAL A 1111 -10.47 46.02 54.47
N PHE A 1112 -11.17 44.89 54.57
CA PHE A 1112 -11.10 43.95 55.70
C PHE A 1112 -11.47 42.55 55.21
N ASN A 1113 -10.78 41.55 55.71
CA ASN A 1113 -11.07 40.14 55.45
C ASN A 1113 -10.57 39.31 56.63
N GLN A 1114 -11.44 38.46 57.15
CA GLN A 1114 -11.09 37.52 58.19
C GLN A 1114 -11.83 36.20 58.00
N ASP A 1115 -11.08 35.10 58.01
CA ASP A 1115 -11.62 33.75 58.09
C ASP A 1115 -12.01 33.46 59.55
N ILE A 1116 -13.23 32.95 59.75
CA ILE A 1116 -13.86 32.78 61.06
C ILE A 1116 -14.02 31.30 61.39
N ASN A 1117 -14.61 30.53 60.47
CA ASN A 1117 -14.98 29.12 60.65
C ASN A 1117 -15.62 28.82 62.02
N SER A 1118 -16.61 29.61 62.41
CA SER A 1118 -17.30 29.50 63.71
C SER A 1118 -18.79 29.82 63.59
N ASN A 1119 -19.60 29.24 64.46
CA ASN A 1119 -21.02 29.55 64.63
C ASN A 1119 -21.31 30.34 65.93
N GLU A 1120 -20.29 30.99 66.49
CA GLU A 1120 -20.44 31.85 67.66
C GLU A 1120 -21.54 32.90 67.46
N SER A 1121 -22.32 33.14 68.52
CA SER A 1121 -23.45 34.07 68.50
C SER A 1121 -23.02 35.54 68.38
N GLU A 1122 -21.76 35.87 68.70
CA GLU A 1122 -21.20 37.22 68.69
C GLU A 1122 -19.75 37.20 68.21
N LEU A 1123 -19.45 37.92 67.13
CA LEU A 1123 -18.10 38.06 66.56
C LEU A 1123 -17.65 39.52 66.64
N ASN A 1124 -16.55 39.77 67.36
CA ASN A 1124 -15.97 41.10 67.54
C ASN A 1124 -14.71 41.29 66.69
N PHE A 1125 -14.71 42.37 65.92
CA PHE A 1125 -13.62 42.73 65.02
C PHE A 1125 -13.03 44.08 65.39
N LYS A 1126 -11.70 44.17 65.40
CA LYS A 1126 -10.99 45.44 65.51
C LYS A 1126 -10.70 45.97 64.12
N LEU A 1127 -11.29 47.10 63.77
CA LEU A 1127 -11.06 47.73 62.48
C LEU A 1127 -9.87 48.68 62.59
N ASN A 1128 -8.81 48.41 61.82
CA ASN A 1128 -7.69 49.34 61.70
C ASN A 1128 -8.18 50.63 61.03
N LYS A 1129 -8.08 51.79 61.70
CA LYS A 1129 -8.48 53.16 61.26
C LYS A 1129 -9.09 53.23 59.85
N LEU A 1130 -10.35 52.82 59.71
CA LEU A 1130 -11.11 53.02 58.48
C LEU A 1130 -11.59 54.47 58.40
N SER A 1131 -11.64 55.03 57.18
CA SER A 1131 -12.18 56.37 56.94
C SER A 1131 -13.70 56.41 57.15
N LYS A 1132 -14.23 57.56 57.55
CA LYS A 1132 -15.69 57.78 57.65
C LYS A 1132 -16.34 57.67 56.27
N ALA A 1133 -17.05 56.59 56.00
CA ALA A 1133 -17.63 56.27 54.70
C ALA A 1133 -18.67 55.13 54.78
N VAL A 1134 -19.34 54.87 53.65
CA VAL A 1134 -20.20 53.69 53.47
C VAL A 1134 -19.35 52.50 53.01
N TYR A 1135 -19.53 51.36 53.67
CA TYR A 1135 -18.89 50.09 53.36
C TYR A 1135 -19.94 49.01 53.06
N ILE A 1136 -19.54 47.97 52.33
CA ILE A 1136 -20.34 46.78 52.07
C ILE A 1136 -19.73 45.64 52.89
N LEU A 1137 -20.47 45.17 53.89
CA LEU A 1137 -20.17 43.97 54.66
C LEU A 1137 -20.62 42.75 53.86
N VAL A 1138 -19.76 41.75 53.74
CA VAL A 1138 -20.03 40.45 53.12
C VAL A 1138 -19.71 39.36 54.15
N ILE A 1139 -20.69 38.54 54.48
CA ILE A 1139 -20.54 37.38 55.38
C ILE A 1139 -20.79 36.12 54.55
N LYS A 1140 -19.80 35.21 54.50
CA LYS A 1140 -19.96 33.90 53.88
C LYS A 1140 -20.31 32.88 54.95
N THR A 1141 -21.34 32.10 54.67
CA THR A 1141 -21.82 31.01 55.54
C THR A 1141 -21.95 29.73 54.74
N GLU A 1142 -22.20 28.62 55.42
CA GLU A 1142 -22.60 27.33 54.83
C GLU A 1142 -23.92 27.40 54.05
N LYS A 1143 -24.72 28.47 54.21
CA LYS A 1143 -26.00 28.69 53.52
C LYS A 1143 -25.90 29.66 52.33
N GLY A 1144 -24.80 30.39 52.19
CA GLY A 1144 -24.62 31.39 51.13
C GLY A 1144 -23.99 32.69 51.62
N LEU A 1145 -24.11 33.73 50.80
CA LEU A 1145 -23.52 35.05 51.05
C LEU A 1145 -24.58 36.05 51.55
N PHE A 1146 -24.32 36.66 52.70
CA PHE A 1146 -25.07 37.80 53.21
C PHE A 1146 -24.32 39.10 52.93
N ASN A 1147 -25.01 40.09 52.34
CA ASN A 1147 -24.42 41.39 52.01
C ASN A 1147 -25.21 42.52 52.68
N LYS A 1148 -24.55 43.42 53.41
CA LYS A 1148 -25.20 44.59 54.05
C LYS A 1148 -24.38 45.87 53.90
N LYS A 1149 -25.06 46.97 53.57
CA LYS A 1149 -24.43 48.30 53.58
C LYS A 1149 -24.36 48.82 55.02
N ILE A 1150 -23.19 49.32 55.41
CA ILE A 1150 -22.93 49.83 56.74
C ILE A 1150 -22.27 51.20 56.64
N ILE A 1151 -22.53 52.08 57.60
CA ILE A 1151 -21.93 53.42 57.67
C ILE A 1151 -20.98 53.43 58.85
N ILE A 1152 -19.73 53.81 58.62
CA ILE A 1152 -18.73 54.06 59.66
C ILE A 1152 -18.60 55.58 59.78
N ASP A 1153 -18.92 56.11 60.97
CA ASP A 1153 -19.10 57.54 61.24
C ASP A 1153 -17.95 58.24 61.97
#